data_AF-A0AAD1UGN6-F1
#
_entry.id   AF-A0AAD1UGN6-F1
#
_cell.length_a   1.000
_cell.length_b   1.000
_cell.length_c   1.000
_cell.angle_alpha   90.00
_cell.angle_beta   90.00
_cell.angle_gamma   90.00
#
_symmetry.space_group_name_H-M   'P 1'
#
loop_
_entity.id
_entity.type
_entity.pdbx_description
1 polymer ?
#
loop_
_entity_poly.entity_id
_entity_poly.type
_entity_poly.pdbx_seq_one_letter_code
_entity_poly.pdbx_strand_id
1 'polypeptide(L)'
;MNNTQLTDVSNEKGLIGCLNCDQFEVDTLLLENSNATAGSLISTQGANNVELRNIKLSGYQYKIAQFITSTVSLIQNLDISNGKQPLEFSDSNILKITNCTFSNNIEIATSKGGAINIVDSSVWIENTTFKDNSAYSGGAINFACTSMTNCNLNIENSKFLGNNAQVSGGAIYYNYNYPRVTSSEFINNTAAYGPDFASYPAKIGLADSSPDEDISLKDIGSGITINEIIKLAIFDVDNQIMNLDHSSQIIILQKNTSEAYIKGTNVVSVDNGIAKFDNIAAVAYNKINSSEFTLNSKSIDINKVNEVLGESFTQKNLHINFRGCQPGERILGDECEACAVGTYSLQWNSTECTDCDLNADCLGGNKISLRPGHWRRYLNSSKILECIVKDACKGGFVDTENDSSTTNSQSTHPTNCAEGYTGYLCSECVVTPDIKYERVNEHECRKCPNYLLNAVQVVLTAIAVLLFYIFLVVINVRKTDESELSTLLRILTNYLQLITVSVSMTSDYPAGLVAITVPMRLFGGSTDAFMSFDCFIKESQVKPLFDSNAIFKLFLMSFLPIILFIIIALMWVFIRWIKPAWCLNMNRALVISFITIVFVLHPKLTERSISLFKCIEIDEGYKAARVDTNIECFSPTHLKWCLLVAVPILIIWVIGCPLIAYIVIHKEKNKPNSKIMGYCLVLYQGLKPEAIYWEFVNTVRKIAILLSLLFELNVAINISLIILLLSARLQIMIKPYKNFENNKIEFLSSMGGVSTIIGALVYSTYAQHDILNSVVFTSIVMINLKFLIEWLFGLMMIYQEKNKYALLLIKCLAKIMCKKIPKPESKMTKKQNTSLKTTAKKAERNRVESTSLRKSK
;
A
#
# COMPACT_ATOMS: atom_id res chain seq x y z
N MET A 1 -46.20 -7.98 -83.94
CA MET A 1 -45.85 -8.87 -85.09
C MET A 1 -45.91 -10.31 -84.59
N ASN A 2 -46.62 -11.23 -85.25
CA ASN A 2 -46.69 -12.65 -84.84
C ASN A 2 -45.76 -13.51 -85.71
N ASN A 3 -44.82 -14.22 -85.07
CA ASN A 3 -43.89 -15.21 -85.62
C ASN A 3 -42.94 -14.71 -86.73
N THR A 4 -41.82 -14.08 -86.35
CA THR A 4 -40.72 -13.81 -87.28
C THR A 4 -39.39 -14.24 -86.67
N GLN A 5 -38.75 -15.28 -87.25
CA GLN A 5 -37.33 -15.57 -87.02
C GLN A 5 -36.52 -14.61 -87.90
N LEU A 6 -35.87 -13.62 -87.29
CA LEU A 6 -34.96 -12.71 -87.99
C LEU A 6 -33.53 -13.22 -87.82
N THR A 7 -33.00 -13.87 -88.87
CA THR A 7 -31.57 -14.12 -89.01
C THR A 7 -30.99 -13.02 -89.89
N ASP A 8 -30.15 -12.17 -89.29
CA ASP A 8 -29.38 -11.07 -89.90
C ASP A 8 -30.14 -9.77 -90.25
N VAL A 9 -29.93 -8.71 -89.47
CA VAL A 9 -30.38 -7.34 -89.78
C VAL A 9 -29.42 -6.29 -89.20
N SER A 10 -28.93 -5.40 -90.05
CA SER A 10 -28.15 -4.20 -89.70
C SER A 10 -28.99 -2.95 -89.97
N ASN A 11 -29.22 -2.10 -88.96
CA ASN A 11 -29.55 -0.68 -89.12
C ASN A 11 -29.40 0.10 -87.80
N GLU A 12 -28.97 1.36 -87.91
CA GLU A 12 -28.42 2.22 -86.85
C GLU A 12 -29.40 2.71 -85.75
N LYS A 13 -30.65 2.25 -85.71
CA LYS A 13 -31.65 2.69 -84.70
C LYS A 13 -32.36 1.56 -83.96
N GLY A 14 -31.75 0.39 -83.93
CA GLY A 14 -32.30 -0.78 -83.29
C GLY A 14 -33.13 -1.64 -84.23
N LEU A 15 -33.27 -2.92 -83.87
CA LEU A 15 -33.83 -3.93 -84.77
C LEU A 15 -35.36 -3.80 -84.89
N ILE A 16 -36.03 -3.45 -83.78
CA ILE A 16 -37.47 -3.22 -83.69
C ILE A 16 -37.70 -2.05 -82.73
N GLY A 17 -38.33 -0.97 -83.17
CA GLY A 17 -38.49 0.21 -82.32
C GLY A 17 -39.53 1.22 -82.79
N CYS A 18 -39.82 2.19 -81.94
CA CYS A 18 -40.83 3.21 -82.19
C CYS A 18 -40.46 4.58 -81.57
N LEU A 19 -40.80 5.66 -82.28
CA LEU A 19 -40.73 7.04 -81.81
C LEU A 19 -42.14 7.63 -81.70
N ASN A 20 -42.54 8.10 -80.52
CA ASN A 20 -43.80 8.77 -80.22
C ASN A 20 -45.08 8.01 -80.66
N CYS A 21 -45.14 6.68 -80.49
CA CYS A 21 -46.36 5.92 -80.73
C CYS A 21 -47.24 5.77 -79.50
N ASP A 22 -48.54 5.63 -79.75
CA ASP A 22 -49.51 5.34 -78.70
C ASP A 22 -49.38 3.92 -78.14
N GLN A 23 -49.10 2.92 -79.00
CA GLN A 23 -49.04 1.51 -78.63
C GLN A 23 -47.88 0.79 -79.37
N PHE A 24 -47.07 0.04 -78.64
CA PHE A 24 -45.96 -0.77 -79.17
C PHE A 24 -45.95 -2.14 -78.48
N GLU A 25 -46.18 -3.21 -79.26
CA GLU A 25 -46.35 -4.56 -78.72
C GLU A 25 -45.46 -5.59 -79.42
N VAL A 26 -44.80 -6.43 -78.62
CA VAL A 26 -44.03 -7.58 -79.08
C VAL A 26 -44.44 -8.81 -78.26
N ASP A 27 -45.19 -9.73 -78.88
CA ASP A 27 -45.80 -10.88 -78.18
C ASP A 27 -44.95 -12.14 -78.10
N THR A 28 -44.08 -12.37 -79.09
CA THR A 28 -43.14 -13.49 -79.15
C THR A 28 -41.91 -13.06 -79.95
N LEU A 29 -40.73 -13.19 -79.36
CA LEU A 29 -39.46 -12.93 -80.05
C LEU A 29 -38.39 -13.90 -79.54
N LEU A 30 -37.76 -14.64 -80.45
CA LEU A 30 -36.66 -15.56 -80.12
C LEU A 30 -35.42 -15.17 -80.93
N LEU A 31 -34.34 -14.80 -80.24
CA LEU A 31 -33.05 -14.47 -80.87
C LEU A 31 -31.91 -15.09 -80.07
N GLU A 32 -31.04 -15.85 -80.73
CA GLU A 32 -29.86 -16.47 -80.14
C GLU A 32 -28.62 -16.09 -80.96
N ASN A 33 -27.52 -15.74 -80.30
CA ASN A 33 -26.19 -15.48 -80.88
C ASN A 33 -26.18 -14.40 -81.99
N SER A 34 -26.76 -13.22 -81.70
CA SER A 34 -26.77 -12.10 -82.64
C SER A 34 -25.45 -11.32 -82.63
N ASN A 35 -24.84 -11.17 -83.82
CA ASN A 35 -23.63 -10.36 -84.06
C ASN A 35 -23.95 -8.93 -84.50
N ALA A 36 -25.16 -8.41 -84.25
CA ALA A 36 -25.55 -7.07 -84.68
C ALA A 36 -24.54 -6.01 -84.21
N THR A 37 -24.14 -5.10 -85.10
CA THR A 37 -22.97 -4.21 -84.92
C THR A 37 -23.32 -2.76 -84.53
N ALA A 38 -24.60 -2.37 -84.44
CA ALA A 38 -25.00 -1.04 -83.95
C ALA A 38 -26.49 -0.98 -83.52
N GLY A 39 -26.78 -0.30 -82.39
CA GLY A 39 -28.14 0.00 -81.88
C GLY A 39 -28.64 -0.92 -80.75
N SER A 40 -29.78 -0.58 -80.13
CA SER A 40 -30.46 -1.45 -79.16
C SER A 40 -31.43 -2.41 -79.86
N LEU A 41 -31.53 -3.68 -79.47
CA LEU A 41 -32.41 -4.64 -80.17
C LEU A 41 -33.88 -4.16 -80.20
N ILE A 42 -34.36 -3.67 -79.07
CA ILE A 42 -35.65 -3.00 -78.90
C ILE A 42 -35.38 -1.54 -78.50
N SER A 43 -36.07 -0.58 -79.10
CA SER A 43 -35.92 0.83 -78.70
C SER A 43 -37.25 1.57 -78.78
N THR A 44 -37.68 2.20 -77.68
CA THR A 44 -38.81 3.14 -77.73
C THR A 44 -38.41 4.49 -77.16
N GLN A 45 -38.86 5.54 -77.82
CA GLN A 45 -38.72 6.90 -77.34
C GLN A 45 -40.08 7.61 -77.41
N GLY A 46 -40.59 8.08 -76.27
CA GLY A 46 -41.88 8.79 -76.21
C GLY A 46 -43.13 7.92 -76.43
N ALA A 47 -43.05 6.60 -76.23
CA ALA A 47 -44.21 5.72 -76.43
C ALA A 47 -45.18 5.72 -75.23
N ASN A 48 -46.49 5.74 -75.47
CA ASN A 48 -47.51 5.84 -74.40
C ASN A 48 -47.92 4.48 -73.80
N ASN A 49 -47.78 3.37 -74.53
CA ASN A 49 -48.14 2.04 -74.05
C ASN A 49 -47.23 0.97 -74.68
N VAL A 50 -46.23 0.49 -73.92
CA VAL A 50 -45.29 -0.54 -74.37
C VAL A 50 -45.57 -1.87 -73.67
N GLU A 51 -45.88 -2.91 -74.44
CA GLU A 51 -46.04 -4.30 -73.94
C GLU A 51 -45.04 -5.26 -74.60
N LEU A 52 -44.30 -5.99 -73.77
CA LEU A 52 -43.38 -7.05 -74.21
C LEU A 52 -43.73 -8.36 -73.54
N ARG A 53 -44.00 -9.41 -74.32
CA ARG A 53 -44.38 -10.74 -73.83
C ARG A 53 -43.55 -11.83 -74.50
N ASN A 54 -43.25 -12.89 -73.75
CA ASN A 54 -42.66 -14.14 -74.25
C ASN A 54 -41.43 -13.94 -75.16
N ILE A 55 -40.46 -13.14 -74.69
CA ILE A 55 -39.25 -12.82 -75.43
C ILE A 55 -38.07 -13.60 -74.85
N LYS A 56 -37.35 -14.36 -75.68
CA LYS A 56 -36.12 -15.07 -75.29
C LYS A 56 -34.93 -14.59 -76.11
N LEU A 57 -33.91 -14.08 -75.42
CA LEU A 57 -32.71 -13.48 -76.01
C LEU A 57 -31.45 -14.07 -75.37
N SER A 58 -30.50 -14.52 -76.19
CA SER A 58 -29.22 -15.06 -75.70
C SER A 58 -28.02 -14.61 -76.54
N GLY A 59 -26.90 -14.26 -75.89
CA GLY A 59 -25.59 -14.11 -76.53
C GLY A 59 -25.44 -12.84 -77.39
N TYR A 60 -25.74 -11.67 -76.84
CA TYR A 60 -25.71 -10.37 -77.54
C TYR A 60 -24.64 -9.43 -77.00
N GLN A 61 -24.05 -8.61 -77.88
CA GLN A 61 -22.92 -7.71 -77.56
C GLN A 61 -23.33 -6.25 -77.24
N TYR A 62 -24.59 -5.85 -77.50
CA TYR A 62 -25.07 -4.45 -77.38
C TYR A 62 -26.41 -4.35 -76.61
N LYS A 63 -26.93 -3.12 -76.34
CA LYS A 63 -28.17 -2.88 -75.56
C LYS A 63 -29.32 -3.77 -76.04
N ILE A 64 -30.01 -4.44 -75.12
CA ILE A 64 -31.17 -5.25 -75.47
C ILE A 64 -32.38 -4.39 -75.74
N ALA A 65 -32.73 -3.56 -74.78
CA ALA A 65 -33.90 -2.72 -74.85
C ALA A 65 -33.59 -1.41 -74.17
N GLN A 66 -33.96 -0.32 -74.84
CA GLN A 66 -33.83 1.02 -74.30
C GLN A 66 -35.20 1.70 -74.37
N PHE A 67 -35.69 2.18 -73.24
CA PHE A 67 -36.96 2.89 -73.13
C PHE A 67 -36.68 4.28 -72.58
N ILE A 68 -36.94 5.29 -73.41
CA ILE A 68 -36.71 6.69 -73.09
C ILE A 68 -38.05 7.40 -73.09
N THR A 69 -38.35 8.16 -72.04
CA THR A 69 -39.60 8.94 -71.89
C THR A 69 -40.86 8.18 -72.29
N SER A 70 -40.89 6.87 -72.03
CA SER A 70 -41.95 5.95 -72.47
C SER A 70 -42.73 5.45 -71.26
N THR A 71 -44.03 5.18 -71.45
CA THR A 71 -44.84 4.48 -70.45
C THR A 71 -44.89 3.01 -70.82
N VAL A 72 -44.20 2.19 -70.04
CA VAL A 72 -44.11 0.75 -70.23
C VAL A 72 -45.16 0.09 -69.37
N SER A 73 -46.22 -0.43 -69.98
CA SER A 73 -47.35 -0.99 -69.24
C SER A 73 -47.08 -2.40 -68.74
N LEU A 74 -46.38 -3.23 -69.52
CA LEU A 74 -46.07 -4.59 -69.11
C LEU A 74 -44.85 -5.18 -69.83
N ILE A 75 -43.94 -5.76 -69.04
CA ILE A 75 -42.91 -6.68 -69.52
C ILE A 75 -43.15 -8.02 -68.83
N GLN A 76 -43.42 -9.08 -69.59
CA GLN A 76 -43.81 -10.38 -69.04
C GLN A 76 -43.14 -11.56 -69.75
N ASN A 77 -42.70 -12.56 -68.98
CA ASN A 77 -42.13 -13.82 -69.49
C ASN A 77 -40.90 -13.57 -70.39
N LEU A 78 -39.98 -12.70 -69.99
CA LEU A 78 -38.70 -12.52 -70.67
C LEU A 78 -37.67 -13.52 -70.15
N ASP A 79 -36.88 -14.11 -71.05
CA ASP A 79 -35.70 -14.93 -70.71
C ASP A 79 -34.47 -14.35 -71.43
N ILE A 80 -33.65 -13.62 -70.69
CA ILE A 80 -32.51 -12.86 -71.21
C ILE A 80 -31.23 -13.45 -70.62
N SER A 81 -30.31 -13.89 -71.49
CA SER A 81 -29.08 -14.50 -71.05
C SER A 81 -27.82 -14.16 -71.84
N ASN A 82 -26.66 -14.31 -71.21
CA ASN A 82 -25.33 -14.16 -71.83
C ASN A 82 -25.12 -12.81 -72.53
N GLY A 83 -25.75 -11.77 -72.01
CA GLY A 83 -25.68 -10.43 -72.53
C GLY A 83 -24.46 -9.62 -72.15
N LYS A 84 -24.17 -8.59 -72.94
CA LYS A 84 -23.12 -7.61 -72.63
C LYS A 84 -23.60 -6.23 -72.17
N GLN A 85 -24.90 -5.97 -72.20
CA GLN A 85 -25.51 -4.70 -71.78
C GLN A 85 -26.90 -4.93 -71.15
N PRO A 86 -27.33 -4.06 -70.21
CA PRO A 86 -28.61 -4.21 -69.51
C PRO A 86 -29.82 -3.75 -70.33
N LEU A 87 -31.01 -4.03 -69.79
CA LEU A 87 -32.23 -3.28 -70.10
C LEU A 87 -32.13 -1.89 -69.50
N GLU A 88 -32.28 -0.87 -70.33
CA GLU A 88 -32.14 0.52 -69.89
C GLU A 88 -33.49 1.25 -69.89
N PHE A 89 -33.79 1.85 -68.75
CA PHE A 89 -34.96 2.69 -68.52
C PHE A 89 -34.51 4.10 -68.18
N SER A 90 -35.01 5.11 -68.89
CA SER A 90 -34.67 6.52 -68.67
C SER A 90 -35.93 7.40 -68.76
N ASP A 91 -36.17 8.21 -67.73
CA ASP A 91 -37.32 9.13 -67.64
C ASP A 91 -38.67 8.47 -67.95
N SER A 92 -38.82 7.19 -67.59
CA SER A 92 -39.92 6.32 -68.02
C SER A 92 -40.77 5.88 -66.83
N ASN A 93 -42.06 5.68 -67.06
CA ASN A 93 -42.95 5.11 -66.05
C ASN A 93 -43.24 3.65 -66.40
N ILE A 94 -42.64 2.72 -65.65
CA ILE A 94 -42.77 1.28 -65.90
C ILE A 94 -43.72 0.68 -64.87
N LEU A 95 -44.90 0.31 -65.36
CA LEU A 95 -45.99 -0.17 -64.53
C LEU A 95 -45.74 -1.59 -64.02
N LYS A 96 -45.13 -2.50 -64.80
CA LYS A 96 -44.86 -3.88 -64.35
C LYS A 96 -43.83 -4.66 -65.18
N ILE A 97 -42.85 -5.28 -64.52
CA ILE A 97 -41.98 -6.35 -65.03
C ILE A 97 -42.29 -7.63 -64.25
N THR A 98 -42.69 -8.71 -64.91
CA THR A 98 -43.16 -9.92 -64.21
C THR A 98 -42.76 -11.24 -64.87
N ASN A 99 -42.52 -12.28 -64.07
CA ASN A 99 -42.18 -13.63 -64.54
C ASN A 99 -40.97 -13.66 -65.49
N CYS A 100 -39.98 -12.81 -65.26
CA CYS A 100 -38.79 -12.71 -66.13
C CYS A 100 -37.59 -13.46 -65.53
N THR A 101 -36.63 -13.84 -66.37
CA THR A 101 -35.34 -14.41 -65.98
C THR A 101 -34.21 -13.66 -66.68
N PHE A 102 -33.24 -13.19 -65.90
CA PHE A 102 -32.02 -12.54 -66.38
C PHE A 102 -30.82 -13.34 -65.88
N SER A 103 -30.06 -13.96 -66.79
CA SER A 103 -28.95 -14.84 -66.39
C SER A 103 -27.63 -14.62 -67.15
N ASN A 104 -26.48 -14.66 -66.44
CA ASN A 104 -25.15 -14.52 -67.05
C ASN A 104 -24.96 -13.24 -67.89
N ASN A 105 -25.65 -12.15 -67.55
CA ASN A 105 -25.46 -10.88 -68.24
C ASN A 105 -24.28 -10.14 -67.62
N ILE A 106 -23.24 -9.90 -68.42
CA ILE A 106 -21.97 -9.33 -67.98
C ILE A 106 -21.75 -8.03 -68.72
N GLU A 107 -21.95 -6.92 -68.03
CA GLU A 107 -21.67 -5.59 -68.54
C GLU A 107 -20.13 -5.40 -68.70
N ILE A 108 -19.69 -4.92 -69.88
CA ILE A 108 -18.25 -4.83 -70.26
C ILE A 108 -17.70 -3.40 -70.16
N ALA A 109 -18.54 -2.36 -70.20
CA ALA A 109 -18.12 -0.97 -70.13
C ALA A 109 -18.05 -0.48 -68.67
N THR A 110 -17.94 0.84 -68.46
CA THR A 110 -18.08 1.45 -67.13
C THR A 110 -19.55 1.65 -66.72
N SER A 111 -20.48 0.94 -67.37
CA SER A 111 -21.91 1.17 -67.14
C SER A 111 -22.41 0.37 -65.93
N LYS A 112 -23.61 0.70 -65.46
CA LYS A 112 -24.17 0.19 -64.21
C LYS A 112 -25.39 -0.68 -64.50
N GLY A 113 -25.61 -1.71 -63.67
CA GLY A 113 -26.71 -2.67 -63.85
C GLY A 113 -26.30 -3.81 -64.78
N GLY A 114 -26.12 -5.02 -64.26
CA GLY A 114 -25.75 -6.18 -65.10
C GLY A 114 -26.93 -6.72 -65.91
N ALA A 115 -28.14 -6.66 -65.34
CA ALA A 115 -29.38 -7.04 -66.01
C ALA A 115 -30.25 -5.82 -66.35
N ILE A 116 -30.42 -4.89 -65.41
CA ILE A 116 -31.29 -3.73 -65.57
C ILE A 116 -30.59 -2.45 -65.07
N ASN A 117 -30.64 -1.40 -65.88
CA ASN A 117 -30.23 -0.06 -65.53
C ASN A 117 -31.44 0.88 -65.54
N ILE A 118 -31.76 1.45 -64.38
CA ILE A 118 -32.92 2.32 -64.18
C ILE A 118 -32.39 3.72 -63.86
N VAL A 119 -32.83 4.71 -64.64
CA VAL A 119 -32.49 6.12 -64.45
C VAL A 119 -33.78 6.94 -64.43
N ASP A 120 -34.02 7.69 -63.35
CA ASP A 120 -35.16 8.61 -63.20
C ASP A 120 -36.51 8.00 -63.58
N SER A 121 -36.72 6.75 -63.17
CA SER A 121 -37.87 5.94 -63.59
C SER A 121 -38.45 5.18 -62.41
N SER A 122 -39.77 4.96 -62.43
CA SER A 122 -40.46 4.11 -61.46
C SER A 122 -40.72 2.74 -62.05
N VAL A 123 -40.37 1.67 -61.32
CA VAL A 123 -40.40 0.29 -61.80
C VAL A 123 -40.94 -0.65 -60.73
N TRP A 124 -41.93 -1.47 -61.11
CA TRP A 124 -42.40 -2.59 -60.32
C TRP A 124 -41.92 -3.92 -60.90
N ILE A 125 -41.21 -4.73 -60.11
CA ILE A 125 -40.67 -6.03 -60.50
C ILE A 125 -41.32 -7.11 -59.62
N GLU A 126 -41.86 -8.16 -60.23
CA GLU A 126 -42.52 -9.24 -59.51
C GLU A 126 -42.12 -10.61 -60.07
N ASN A 127 -41.95 -11.63 -59.23
CA ASN A 127 -41.73 -13.02 -59.65
C ASN A 127 -40.58 -13.17 -60.66
N THR A 128 -39.49 -12.41 -60.49
CA THR A 128 -38.38 -12.34 -61.45
C THR A 128 -37.11 -12.92 -60.86
N THR A 129 -36.31 -13.63 -61.67
CA THR A 129 -35.04 -14.21 -61.25
C THR A 129 -33.86 -13.50 -61.92
N PHE A 130 -32.93 -13.01 -61.11
CA PHE A 130 -31.64 -12.44 -61.51
C PHE A 130 -30.53 -13.37 -61.06
N LYS A 131 -29.86 -14.03 -62.01
CA LYS A 131 -28.85 -15.04 -61.71
C LYS A 131 -27.51 -14.78 -62.41
N ASP A 132 -26.41 -14.82 -61.66
CA ASP A 132 -25.04 -14.75 -62.21
C ASP A 132 -24.80 -13.52 -63.12
N ASN A 133 -25.50 -12.40 -62.86
CA ASN A 133 -25.28 -11.16 -63.61
C ASN A 133 -24.11 -10.38 -63.00
N SER A 134 -23.37 -9.62 -63.82
CA SER A 134 -22.19 -8.87 -63.39
C SER A 134 -22.13 -7.47 -63.99
N ALA A 135 -21.73 -6.48 -63.19
CA ALA A 135 -21.51 -5.09 -63.62
C ALA A 135 -20.49 -4.34 -62.75
N TYR A 136 -20.18 -3.09 -63.10
CA TYR A 136 -19.34 -2.22 -62.28
C TYR A 136 -20.00 -1.85 -60.93
N SER A 137 -21.29 -1.50 -60.96
CA SER A 137 -22.14 -1.28 -59.78
C SER A 137 -23.55 -1.79 -60.06
N GLY A 138 -24.20 -2.40 -59.06
CA GLY A 138 -25.52 -3.03 -59.25
C GLY A 138 -25.41 -4.28 -60.11
N GLY A 139 -24.84 -5.36 -59.57
CA GLY A 139 -24.50 -6.56 -60.35
C GLY A 139 -25.70 -7.16 -61.08
N ALA A 140 -26.92 -7.03 -60.52
CA ALA A 140 -28.16 -7.22 -61.26
C ALA A 140 -28.83 -5.90 -61.67
N ILE A 141 -29.09 -5.00 -60.72
CA ILE A 141 -29.86 -3.78 -60.95
C ILE A 141 -29.08 -2.55 -60.49
N ASN A 142 -28.97 -1.56 -61.36
CA ASN A 142 -28.61 -0.19 -60.97
C ASN A 142 -29.85 0.70 -60.95
N PHE A 143 -30.07 1.40 -59.85
CA PHE A 143 -31.19 2.30 -59.64
C PHE A 143 -30.70 3.72 -59.34
N ALA A 144 -30.71 4.57 -60.35
CA ALA A 144 -30.22 5.94 -60.27
C ALA A 144 -31.37 6.95 -60.38
N CYS A 145 -31.40 7.92 -59.48
CA CYS A 145 -32.30 9.07 -59.53
C CYS A 145 -31.51 10.38 -59.42
N THR A 146 -32.08 11.43 -59.99
CA THR A 146 -31.70 12.85 -59.84
C THR A 146 -32.67 13.61 -58.96
N SER A 147 -33.93 13.15 -58.82
CA SER A 147 -34.95 13.74 -57.94
C SER A 147 -35.87 12.67 -57.32
N MET A 148 -36.68 13.08 -56.33
CA MET A 148 -37.64 12.20 -55.65
C MET A 148 -38.87 11.85 -56.49
N THR A 149 -39.27 12.72 -57.42
CA THR A 149 -40.47 12.51 -58.24
C THR A 149 -40.23 11.45 -59.31
N ASN A 150 -41.18 10.52 -59.46
CA ASN A 150 -41.13 9.43 -60.46
C ASN A 150 -39.92 8.49 -60.36
N CYS A 151 -39.31 8.34 -59.19
CA CYS A 151 -38.20 7.41 -58.99
C CYS A 151 -38.45 6.40 -57.85
N ASN A 152 -39.25 5.36 -58.10
CA ASN A 152 -39.55 4.31 -57.14
C ASN A 152 -39.19 2.92 -57.68
N LEU A 153 -38.48 2.11 -56.90
CA LEU A 153 -38.20 0.72 -57.23
C LEU A 153 -38.91 -0.20 -56.25
N ASN A 154 -39.87 -0.97 -56.73
CA ASN A 154 -40.61 -1.98 -55.97
C ASN A 154 -40.27 -3.36 -56.50
N ILE A 155 -39.87 -4.28 -55.62
CA ILE A 155 -39.46 -5.64 -55.99
C ILE A 155 -40.16 -6.62 -55.06
N GLU A 156 -40.93 -7.54 -55.63
CA GLU A 156 -41.69 -8.53 -54.87
C GLU A 156 -41.43 -9.96 -55.37
N ASN A 157 -41.40 -10.92 -54.45
CA ASN A 157 -41.34 -12.36 -54.76
C ASN A 157 -40.25 -12.76 -55.77
N SER A 158 -39.10 -12.07 -55.74
CA SER A 158 -38.03 -12.21 -56.74
C SER A 158 -36.77 -12.86 -56.14
N LYS A 159 -35.85 -13.33 -56.99
CA LYS A 159 -34.62 -14.01 -56.54
C LYS A 159 -33.38 -13.38 -57.16
N PHE A 160 -32.39 -13.07 -56.33
CA PHE A 160 -31.06 -12.56 -56.72
C PHE A 160 -30.00 -13.57 -56.31
N LEU A 161 -29.49 -14.33 -57.28
CA LEU A 161 -28.62 -15.49 -57.06
C LEU A 161 -27.26 -15.28 -57.71
N GLY A 162 -26.17 -15.24 -56.94
CA GLY A 162 -24.81 -15.24 -57.51
C GLY A 162 -24.44 -13.99 -58.32
N ASN A 163 -25.15 -12.87 -58.16
CA ASN A 163 -24.85 -11.65 -58.92
C ASN A 163 -23.59 -10.97 -58.34
N ASN A 164 -22.80 -10.34 -59.20
CA ASN A 164 -21.49 -9.81 -58.84
C ASN A 164 -21.31 -8.34 -59.29
N ALA A 165 -20.88 -7.46 -58.39
CA ALA A 165 -20.47 -6.11 -58.75
C ALA A 165 -18.98 -5.89 -58.46
N GLN A 166 -18.28 -5.17 -59.34
CA GLN A 166 -16.86 -4.87 -59.11
C GLN A 166 -16.66 -3.94 -57.91
N VAL A 167 -17.49 -2.91 -57.77
CA VAL A 167 -17.34 -1.86 -56.75
C VAL A 167 -18.44 -1.98 -55.69
N SER A 168 -19.70 -1.85 -56.08
CA SER A 168 -20.78 -1.69 -55.09
C SER A 168 -22.11 -2.31 -55.50
N GLY A 169 -22.79 -2.94 -54.55
CA GLY A 169 -24.15 -3.46 -54.71
C GLY A 169 -24.18 -4.69 -55.60
N GLY A 170 -23.78 -5.85 -55.07
CA GLY A 170 -23.64 -7.08 -55.85
C GLY A 170 -24.95 -7.55 -56.47
N ALA A 171 -26.08 -7.30 -55.81
CA ALA A 171 -27.40 -7.40 -56.44
C ALA A 171 -27.89 -6.03 -56.93
N ILE A 172 -28.05 -5.07 -56.01
CA ILE A 172 -28.70 -3.78 -56.28
C ILE A 172 -27.81 -2.64 -55.78
N TYR A 173 -27.56 -1.67 -56.64
CA TYR A 173 -26.99 -0.38 -56.25
C TYR A 173 -28.04 0.71 -56.42
N TYR A 174 -28.16 1.63 -55.45
CA TYR A 174 -29.03 2.78 -55.56
C TYR A 174 -28.40 4.07 -55.04
N ASN A 175 -28.65 5.21 -55.71
CA ASN A 175 -28.00 6.48 -55.38
C ASN A 175 -28.92 7.50 -54.67
N TYR A 176 -30.22 7.21 -54.48
CA TYR A 176 -31.18 8.20 -53.97
C TYR A 176 -32.31 7.56 -53.14
N ASN A 177 -33.39 7.09 -53.77
CA ASN A 177 -34.54 6.49 -53.08
C ASN A 177 -34.28 5.03 -52.71
N TYR A 178 -34.77 4.62 -51.55
CA TYR A 178 -34.61 3.25 -51.04
C TYR A 178 -35.47 2.25 -51.86
N PRO A 179 -34.89 1.15 -52.38
CA PRO A 179 -35.64 0.09 -53.06
C PRO A 179 -36.59 -0.65 -52.09
N ARG A 180 -37.88 -0.68 -52.40
CA ARG A 180 -38.87 -1.42 -51.60
C ARG A 180 -38.87 -2.88 -52.01
N VAL A 181 -38.21 -3.72 -51.22
CA VAL A 181 -38.10 -5.16 -51.49
C VAL A 181 -38.95 -5.96 -50.49
N THR A 182 -39.87 -6.79 -51.00
CA THR A 182 -40.73 -7.66 -50.20
C THR A 182 -40.63 -9.11 -50.67
N SER A 183 -40.64 -10.05 -49.73
CA SER A 183 -40.70 -11.51 -50.00
C SER A 183 -39.70 -12.03 -51.03
N SER A 184 -38.51 -11.42 -51.13
CA SER A 184 -37.50 -11.74 -52.15
C SER A 184 -36.25 -12.34 -51.52
N GLU A 185 -35.54 -13.20 -52.26
CA GLU A 185 -34.36 -13.92 -51.78
C GLU A 185 -33.07 -13.36 -52.40
N PHE A 186 -32.06 -13.13 -51.57
CA PHE A 186 -30.71 -12.72 -51.99
C PHE A 186 -29.71 -13.80 -51.52
N ILE A 187 -29.04 -14.46 -52.47
CA ILE A 187 -28.20 -15.63 -52.18
C ILE A 187 -26.89 -15.50 -52.94
N ASN A 188 -25.77 -15.52 -52.20
CA ASN A 188 -24.41 -15.55 -52.73
C ASN A 188 -24.08 -14.40 -53.71
N ASN A 189 -24.68 -13.22 -53.54
CA ASN A 189 -24.26 -12.05 -54.32
C ASN A 189 -22.95 -11.49 -53.73
N THR A 190 -22.11 -10.87 -54.58
CA THR A 190 -20.78 -10.40 -54.18
C THR A 190 -20.49 -9.00 -54.70
N ALA A 191 -19.86 -8.17 -53.87
CA ALA A 191 -19.27 -6.89 -54.27
C ALA A 191 -18.16 -6.51 -53.30
N ALA A 192 -17.31 -5.55 -53.69
CA ALA A 192 -16.30 -5.01 -52.80
C ALA A 192 -16.94 -4.22 -51.63
N TYR A 193 -18.06 -3.53 -51.89
CA TYR A 193 -18.88 -2.83 -50.91
C TYR A 193 -20.36 -3.20 -51.11
N GLY A 194 -21.00 -3.78 -50.09
CA GLY A 194 -22.42 -4.13 -50.15
C GLY A 194 -22.71 -5.34 -51.07
N PRO A 195 -22.64 -6.58 -50.56
CA PRO A 195 -22.82 -7.78 -51.38
C PRO A 195 -24.21 -7.88 -52.01
N ASP A 196 -25.26 -7.47 -51.28
CA ASP A 196 -26.62 -7.43 -51.81
C ASP A 196 -26.99 -6.00 -52.21
N PHE A 197 -26.99 -5.08 -51.25
CA PHE A 197 -27.34 -3.67 -51.45
C PHE A 197 -26.14 -2.76 -51.22
N ALA A 198 -26.05 -1.66 -51.94
CA ALA A 198 -25.11 -0.58 -51.63
C ALA A 198 -25.69 0.78 -52.00
N SER A 199 -25.38 1.79 -51.19
CA SER A 199 -25.93 3.14 -51.35
C SER A 199 -24.92 4.27 -51.10
N TYR A 200 -25.42 5.46 -50.79
CA TYR A 200 -24.62 6.66 -50.56
C TYR A 200 -24.38 6.87 -49.05
N PRO A 201 -23.33 7.65 -48.68
CA PRO A 201 -23.06 7.97 -47.28
C PRO A 201 -24.27 8.63 -46.61
N ALA A 202 -24.68 8.10 -45.45
CA ALA A 202 -25.88 8.57 -44.74
C ALA A 202 -25.63 8.90 -43.27
N LYS A 203 -24.82 8.10 -42.57
CA LYS A 203 -24.66 8.21 -41.10
C LYS A 203 -23.21 8.13 -40.66
N ILE A 204 -22.92 8.66 -39.46
CA ILE A 204 -21.66 8.46 -38.73
C ILE A 204 -21.99 7.69 -37.45
N GLY A 205 -21.21 6.65 -37.16
CA GLY A 205 -21.37 5.83 -35.96
C GLY A 205 -20.04 5.24 -35.49
N LEU A 206 -20.08 4.46 -34.41
CA LEU A 206 -18.91 3.70 -33.94
C LEU A 206 -18.62 2.56 -34.92
N ALA A 207 -17.35 2.38 -35.28
CA ALA A 207 -16.95 1.34 -36.24
C ALA A 207 -17.10 -0.08 -35.69
N ASP A 208 -16.94 -0.23 -34.36
CA ASP A 208 -16.96 -1.53 -33.68
C ASP A 208 -18.36 -1.89 -33.14
N SER A 209 -19.39 -1.07 -33.39
CA SER A 209 -20.75 -1.30 -32.90
C SER A 209 -21.84 -0.84 -33.89
N SER A 210 -23.11 -0.95 -33.49
CA SER A 210 -24.23 -0.53 -34.35
C SER A 210 -24.16 0.99 -34.62
N PRO A 211 -24.40 1.44 -35.87
CA PRO A 211 -24.45 2.87 -36.17
C PRO A 211 -25.53 3.61 -35.37
N ASP A 212 -26.51 2.89 -34.80
CA ASP A 212 -27.61 3.44 -34.01
C ASP A 212 -27.32 3.50 -32.48
N GLU A 213 -26.17 3.02 -31.98
CA GLU A 213 -25.76 3.13 -30.57
C GLU A 213 -25.22 4.53 -30.15
N ASP A 214 -25.58 5.00 -28.95
CA ASP A 214 -25.11 6.30 -28.43
C ASP A 214 -23.60 6.35 -28.22
N ILE A 215 -22.97 7.44 -28.63
CA ILE A 215 -21.52 7.62 -28.55
C ILE A 215 -21.21 8.41 -27.28
N SER A 216 -20.88 7.72 -26.18
CA SER A 216 -20.58 8.37 -24.90
C SER A 216 -19.24 7.94 -24.30
N LEU A 217 -18.44 8.92 -23.88
CA LEU A 217 -17.19 8.72 -23.14
C LEU A 217 -17.41 9.13 -21.68
N LYS A 218 -16.99 8.27 -20.74
CA LYS A 218 -17.18 8.47 -19.31
C LYS A 218 -15.84 8.65 -18.60
N ASP A 219 -15.89 9.30 -17.44
CA ASP A 219 -14.75 9.48 -16.52
C ASP A 219 -13.52 10.17 -17.14
N ILE A 220 -13.77 11.14 -18.04
CA ILE A 220 -12.71 11.91 -18.71
C ILE A 220 -12.26 13.07 -17.81
N GLY A 221 -10.97 13.13 -17.49
CA GLY A 221 -10.40 14.32 -16.84
C GLY A 221 -10.28 15.46 -17.85
N SER A 222 -10.73 16.66 -17.49
CA SER A 222 -10.59 17.84 -18.37
C SER A 222 -9.12 18.05 -18.75
N GLY A 223 -8.79 18.15 -20.04
CA GLY A 223 -7.42 18.31 -20.55
C GLY A 223 -6.56 17.05 -20.53
N ILE A 224 -7.02 15.93 -19.97
CA ILE A 224 -6.32 14.64 -19.99
C ILE A 224 -6.54 13.97 -21.35
N THR A 225 -5.46 13.46 -21.93
CA THR A 225 -5.50 12.69 -23.18
C THR A 225 -6.31 11.41 -23.00
N ILE A 226 -7.23 11.17 -23.93
CA ILE A 226 -8.02 9.95 -23.99
C ILE A 226 -7.11 8.84 -24.55
N ASN A 227 -6.83 7.82 -23.72
CA ASN A 227 -5.90 6.72 -24.07
C ASN A 227 -6.50 5.71 -25.06
N GLU A 228 -7.81 5.76 -25.29
CA GLU A 228 -8.51 4.87 -26.21
C GLU A 228 -8.63 5.51 -27.60
N ILE A 229 -8.41 4.72 -28.64
CA ILE A 229 -8.59 5.16 -30.03
C ILE A 229 -10.09 5.14 -30.35
N ILE A 230 -10.68 6.31 -30.60
CA ILE A 230 -12.08 6.42 -31.00
C ILE A 230 -12.16 6.12 -32.50
N LYS A 231 -12.82 5.01 -32.85
CA LYS A 231 -13.02 4.61 -34.25
C LYS A 231 -14.43 4.99 -34.71
N LEU A 232 -14.52 5.98 -35.59
CA LEU A 232 -15.78 6.39 -36.21
C LEU A 232 -15.83 5.89 -37.65
N ALA A 233 -16.98 5.37 -38.09
CA ALA A 233 -17.17 4.91 -39.45
C ALA A 233 -18.28 5.70 -40.17
N ILE A 234 -18.14 5.79 -41.49
CA ILE A 234 -19.19 6.30 -42.38
C ILE A 234 -20.03 5.11 -42.83
N PHE A 235 -21.32 5.20 -42.54
CA PHE A 235 -22.31 4.20 -42.88
C PHE A 235 -23.23 4.70 -43.99
N ASP A 236 -23.68 3.77 -44.81
CA ASP A 236 -24.70 4.00 -45.80
C ASP A 236 -26.12 3.90 -45.21
N VAL A 237 -27.14 3.99 -46.07
CA VAL A 237 -28.55 3.91 -45.65
C VAL A 237 -28.92 2.53 -45.08
N ASP A 238 -28.22 1.47 -45.53
CA ASP A 238 -28.40 0.08 -45.10
C ASP A 238 -27.52 -0.29 -43.89
N ASN A 239 -26.94 0.70 -43.20
CA ASN A 239 -26.07 0.52 -42.03
C ASN A 239 -24.78 -0.29 -42.33
N GLN A 240 -24.26 -0.21 -43.55
CA GLN A 240 -23.00 -0.85 -43.97
C GLN A 240 -21.85 0.15 -43.98
N ILE A 241 -20.68 -0.28 -43.50
CA ILE A 241 -19.47 0.54 -43.55
C ILE A 241 -19.01 0.69 -45.00
N MET A 242 -18.76 1.93 -45.42
CA MET A 242 -18.28 2.25 -46.76
C MET A 242 -16.77 1.98 -46.90
N ASN A 243 -16.41 0.70 -46.92
CA ASN A 243 -15.02 0.19 -46.89
C ASN A 243 -14.14 0.59 -48.10
N LEU A 244 -14.70 1.19 -49.14
CA LEU A 244 -13.94 1.71 -50.30
C LEU A 244 -13.63 3.21 -50.20
N ASP A 245 -14.11 3.89 -49.15
CA ASP A 245 -13.82 5.31 -48.94
C ASP A 245 -12.48 5.49 -48.20
N HIS A 246 -11.54 6.21 -48.83
CA HIS A 246 -10.23 6.53 -48.27
C HIS A 246 -9.97 8.05 -48.20
N SER A 247 -10.99 8.88 -48.42
CA SER A 247 -10.79 10.32 -48.65
C SER A 247 -11.75 11.23 -47.88
N SER A 248 -12.95 10.75 -47.53
CA SER A 248 -13.87 11.54 -46.71
C SER A 248 -13.26 11.89 -45.36
N GLN A 249 -13.72 12.98 -44.75
CA GLN A 249 -13.22 13.45 -43.47
C GLN A 249 -14.34 13.49 -42.45
N ILE A 250 -14.08 12.91 -41.27
CA ILE A 250 -14.94 13.09 -40.10
C ILE A 250 -14.35 14.21 -39.25
N ILE A 251 -15.21 15.14 -38.84
CA ILE A 251 -14.88 16.32 -38.05
C ILE A 251 -15.70 16.29 -36.75
N ILE A 252 -15.03 16.50 -35.62
CA ILE A 252 -15.67 16.67 -34.32
C ILE A 252 -15.81 18.17 -34.06
N LEU A 253 -17.05 18.66 -34.06
CA LEU A 253 -17.40 20.07 -33.86
C LEU A 253 -18.00 20.26 -32.47
N GLN A 254 -17.70 21.39 -31.85
CA GLN A 254 -18.29 21.76 -30.55
C GLN A 254 -19.74 22.21 -30.77
N LYS A 255 -20.67 21.69 -29.97
CA LYS A 255 -22.06 22.16 -30.01
C LYS A 255 -22.23 23.49 -29.28
N ASN A 256 -21.55 23.65 -28.14
CA ASN A 256 -21.51 24.89 -27.38
C ASN A 256 -20.06 25.31 -27.09
N THR A 257 -19.62 26.40 -27.71
CA THR A 257 -18.24 26.92 -27.58
C THR A 257 -17.90 27.44 -26.18
N SER A 258 -18.90 27.66 -25.33
CA SER A 258 -18.71 28.10 -23.94
C SER A 258 -18.62 26.94 -22.94
N GLU A 259 -18.82 25.70 -23.38
CA GLU A 259 -18.85 24.52 -22.52
C GLU A 259 -17.55 23.73 -22.58
N ALA A 260 -17.14 23.24 -23.75
CA ALA A 260 -15.92 22.46 -23.90
C ALA A 260 -15.35 22.49 -25.32
N TYR A 261 -14.07 22.18 -25.45
CA TYR A 261 -13.39 22.03 -26.74
C TYR A 261 -12.51 20.78 -26.81
N ILE A 262 -12.28 20.30 -28.04
CA ILE A 262 -11.29 19.24 -28.32
C ILE A 262 -9.92 19.88 -28.55
N LYS A 263 -8.94 19.41 -27.80
CA LYS A 263 -7.50 19.73 -27.90
C LYS A 263 -6.82 18.58 -28.65
N GLY A 264 -6.09 18.91 -29.72
CA GLY A 264 -5.47 17.93 -30.62
C GLY A 264 -6.19 17.84 -31.96
N THR A 265 -6.13 16.67 -32.61
CA THR A 265 -6.70 16.45 -33.95
C THR A 265 -8.22 16.29 -33.88
N ASN A 266 -8.96 17.26 -34.42
CA ASN A 266 -10.43 17.21 -34.48
C ASN A 266 -10.98 16.85 -35.87
N VAL A 267 -10.10 16.63 -36.86
CA VAL A 267 -10.46 16.27 -38.24
C VAL A 267 -9.57 15.10 -38.67
N VAL A 268 -10.16 14.00 -39.11
CA VAL A 268 -9.43 12.80 -39.55
C VAL A 268 -10.04 12.30 -40.86
N SER A 269 -9.18 11.99 -41.84
CA SER A 269 -9.59 11.31 -43.07
C SER A 269 -9.88 9.84 -42.79
N VAL A 270 -10.95 9.31 -43.38
CA VAL A 270 -11.29 7.89 -43.29
C VAL A 270 -10.31 7.05 -44.12
N ASP A 271 -10.03 5.85 -43.63
CA ASP A 271 -9.36 4.79 -44.39
C ASP A 271 -10.22 3.53 -44.30
N ASN A 272 -10.61 2.98 -45.45
CA ASN A 272 -11.62 1.93 -45.56
C ASN A 272 -12.93 2.29 -44.82
N GLY A 273 -13.38 3.54 -44.95
CA GLY A 273 -14.60 4.05 -44.30
C GLY A 273 -14.48 4.36 -42.81
N ILE A 274 -13.31 4.16 -42.19
CA ILE A 274 -13.08 4.34 -40.75
C ILE A 274 -12.08 5.47 -40.48
N ALA A 275 -12.47 6.47 -39.68
CA ALA A 275 -11.58 7.47 -39.10
C ALA A 275 -11.16 7.05 -37.68
N LYS A 276 -9.86 7.16 -37.38
CA LYS A 276 -9.28 6.83 -36.07
C LYS A 276 -8.80 8.10 -35.40
N PHE A 277 -9.47 8.51 -34.31
CA PHE A 277 -9.04 9.64 -33.49
C PHE A 277 -8.18 9.12 -32.34
N ASP A 278 -6.92 9.53 -32.33
CA ASP A 278 -5.94 9.21 -31.29
C ASP A 278 -5.37 10.49 -30.67
N ASN A 279 -4.87 10.38 -29.43
CA ASN A 279 -4.19 11.47 -28.74
C ASN A 279 -4.99 12.79 -28.63
N ILE A 280 -6.33 12.68 -28.55
CA ILE A 280 -7.20 13.84 -28.32
C ILE A 280 -7.47 14.02 -26.83
N ALA A 281 -7.68 15.25 -26.41
CA ALA A 281 -8.16 15.60 -25.07
C ALA A 281 -9.38 16.51 -25.17
N ALA A 282 -10.29 16.43 -24.20
CA ALA A 282 -11.43 17.34 -24.10
C ALA A 282 -11.23 18.26 -22.90
N VAL A 283 -11.34 19.58 -23.10
CA VAL A 283 -11.18 20.59 -22.05
C VAL A 283 -12.53 21.22 -21.77
N ALA A 284 -12.98 21.17 -20.52
CA ALA A 284 -14.26 21.68 -20.05
C ALA A 284 -14.11 23.01 -19.31
N TYR A 285 -14.77 24.06 -19.77
CA TYR A 285 -14.82 25.35 -19.07
C TYR A 285 -15.74 25.28 -17.85
N ASN A 286 -15.41 26.06 -16.81
CA ASN A 286 -16.25 26.22 -15.61
C ASN A 286 -16.63 24.91 -14.90
N LYS A 287 -15.82 23.85 -15.05
CA LYS A 287 -16.00 22.54 -14.39
C LYS A 287 -17.38 21.92 -14.61
N ILE A 288 -17.92 22.04 -15.82
CA ILE A 288 -19.14 21.32 -16.21
C ILE A 288 -18.92 19.80 -16.15
N ASN A 289 -20.00 19.06 -15.89
CA ASN A 289 -19.94 17.60 -15.75
C ASN A 289 -20.09 16.87 -17.10
N SER A 290 -20.64 17.52 -18.13
CA SER A 290 -20.88 16.91 -19.44
C SER A 290 -20.93 17.94 -20.55
N SER A 291 -20.53 17.55 -21.77
CA SER A 291 -20.67 18.37 -22.99
C SER A 291 -20.95 17.49 -24.20
N GLU A 292 -21.63 18.05 -25.19
CA GLU A 292 -21.93 17.40 -26.47
C GLU A 292 -21.08 17.98 -27.62
N PHE A 293 -20.64 17.10 -28.51
CA PHE A 293 -19.91 17.42 -29.73
C PHE A 293 -20.62 16.83 -30.95
N THR A 294 -20.81 17.60 -32.01
CA THR A 294 -21.45 17.14 -33.24
C THR A 294 -20.43 16.50 -34.18
N LEU A 295 -20.75 15.31 -34.69
CA LEU A 295 -19.94 14.60 -35.67
C LEU A 295 -20.42 14.97 -37.08
N ASN A 296 -19.52 15.47 -37.93
CA ASN A 296 -19.87 15.89 -39.29
C ASN A 296 -18.91 15.33 -40.33
N SER A 297 -19.41 15.08 -41.54
CA SER A 297 -18.63 14.77 -42.74
C SER A 297 -19.24 15.46 -43.94
N LYS A 298 -18.39 16.04 -44.81
CA LYS A 298 -18.83 16.65 -46.08
C LYS A 298 -19.37 15.63 -47.07
N SER A 299 -19.06 14.35 -46.90
CA SER A 299 -19.57 13.28 -47.79
C SER A 299 -21.03 12.93 -47.53
N ILE A 300 -21.60 13.36 -46.39
CA ILE A 300 -22.98 13.11 -46.02
C ILE A 300 -23.80 14.37 -46.30
N ASP A 301 -24.72 14.28 -47.24
CA ASP A 301 -25.71 15.33 -47.51
C ASP A 301 -26.93 15.12 -46.61
N ILE A 302 -26.97 15.83 -45.49
CA ILE A 302 -28.04 15.73 -44.49
C ILE A 302 -29.41 16.10 -45.09
N ASN A 303 -29.46 17.07 -46.01
CA ASN A 303 -30.72 17.48 -46.62
C ASN A 303 -31.28 16.34 -47.46
N LYS A 304 -30.43 15.70 -48.28
CA LYS A 304 -30.80 14.53 -49.08
C LYS A 304 -31.28 13.37 -48.20
N VAL A 305 -30.57 13.08 -47.11
CA VAL A 305 -30.94 12.00 -46.19
C VAL A 305 -32.30 12.28 -45.53
N ASN A 306 -32.53 13.52 -45.08
CA ASN A 306 -33.81 13.94 -44.49
C ASN A 306 -34.97 13.88 -45.50
N GLU A 307 -34.71 14.29 -46.74
CA GLU A 307 -35.71 14.22 -47.83
C GLU A 307 -36.17 12.77 -48.02
N VAL A 308 -35.23 11.83 -48.12
CA VAL A 308 -35.51 10.43 -48.48
C VAL A 308 -36.10 9.63 -47.31
N LEU A 309 -35.62 9.84 -46.09
CA LEU A 309 -36.07 9.07 -44.93
C LEU A 309 -37.34 9.61 -44.28
N GLY A 310 -37.76 10.85 -44.60
CA GLY A 310 -39.00 11.44 -44.08
C GLY A 310 -38.97 11.77 -42.57
N GLU A 311 -37.82 11.59 -41.92
CA GLU A 311 -37.55 11.92 -40.53
C GLU A 311 -36.54 13.07 -40.45
N SER A 312 -36.58 13.85 -39.37
CA SER A 312 -35.52 14.84 -39.07
C SER A 312 -34.27 14.10 -38.57
N PHE A 313 -33.55 13.46 -39.50
CA PHE A 313 -32.27 12.82 -39.21
C PHE A 313 -31.25 13.90 -38.83
N THR A 314 -30.87 13.90 -37.56
CA THR A 314 -29.73 14.69 -37.05
C THR A 314 -28.52 13.79 -36.94
N GLN A 315 -27.36 14.27 -37.42
CA GLN A 315 -26.10 13.59 -37.16
C GLN A 315 -25.90 13.37 -35.66
N LYS A 316 -25.25 12.24 -35.33
CA LYS A 316 -25.01 11.86 -33.95
C LYS A 316 -24.06 12.80 -33.24
N ASN A 317 -24.31 12.96 -31.94
CA ASN A 317 -23.41 13.68 -31.05
C ASN A 317 -22.55 12.69 -30.25
N LEU A 318 -21.30 13.08 -30.04
CA LEU A 318 -20.38 12.50 -29.07
C LEU A 318 -20.63 13.18 -27.73
N HIS A 319 -21.04 12.41 -26.73
CA HIS A 319 -21.26 12.89 -25.36
C HIS A 319 -20.02 12.60 -24.50
N ILE A 320 -19.44 13.61 -23.86
CA ILE A 320 -18.29 13.45 -22.97
C ILE A 320 -18.70 13.82 -21.56
N ASN A 321 -18.56 12.87 -20.62
CA ASN A 321 -18.73 13.11 -19.18
C ASN A 321 -17.38 13.39 -18.53
N PHE A 322 -17.29 14.58 -17.94
CA PHE A 322 -16.10 15.02 -17.22
C PHE A 322 -16.15 14.61 -15.75
N ARG A 323 -14.97 14.27 -15.22
CA ARG A 323 -14.75 14.09 -13.78
C ARG A 323 -13.82 15.18 -13.23
N GLY A 324 -13.85 15.36 -11.91
CA GLY A 324 -12.83 16.13 -11.21
C GLY A 324 -11.44 15.49 -11.31
N CYS A 325 -10.41 16.25 -10.98
CA CYS A 325 -9.04 15.74 -10.98
C CYS A 325 -8.88 14.71 -9.87
N GLN A 326 -8.47 13.50 -10.24
CA GLN A 326 -8.37 12.38 -9.30
C GLN A 326 -7.03 12.42 -8.56
N PRO A 327 -6.81 11.58 -7.52
CA PRO A 327 -5.50 11.42 -6.91
C PRO A 327 -4.42 11.17 -7.96
N GLY A 328 -3.38 12.01 -7.94
CA GLY A 328 -2.29 12.03 -8.89
C GLY A 328 -2.40 13.09 -9.98
N GLU A 329 -3.51 13.82 -10.01
CA GLU A 329 -3.70 14.99 -10.84
C GLU A 329 -3.80 16.26 -9.97
N ARG A 330 -3.50 17.42 -10.56
CA ARG A 330 -3.74 18.74 -10.00
C ARG A 330 -4.61 19.58 -10.94
N ILE A 331 -5.32 20.55 -10.37
CA ILE A 331 -6.08 21.54 -11.14
C ILE A 331 -5.12 22.64 -11.62
N LEU A 332 -5.02 22.83 -12.94
CA LEU A 332 -4.33 23.95 -13.57
C LEU A 332 -5.31 24.70 -14.48
N GLY A 333 -5.92 25.77 -13.96
CA GLY A 333 -7.01 26.46 -14.65
C GLY A 333 -8.26 25.58 -14.74
N ASP A 334 -8.69 25.29 -15.97
CA ASP A 334 -9.81 24.40 -16.29
C ASP A 334 -9.37 22.96 -16.64
N GLU A 335 -8.06 22.68 -16.62
CA GLU A 335 -7.48 21.37 -16.95
C GLU A 335 -7.02 20.62 -15.69
N CYS A 336 -7.04 19.30 -15.76
CA CYS A 336 -6.34 18.40 -14.87
C CYS A 336 -4.97 18.06 -15.47
N GLU A 337 -3.92 18.22 -14.68
CA GLU A 337 -2.55 17.91 -15.06
C GLU A 337 -2.02 16.81 -14.15
N ALA A 338 -1.43 15.75 -14.72
CA ALA A 338 -0.81 14.70 -13.93
C ALA A 338 0.45 15.20 -13.22
N CYS A 339 0.63 14.83 -11.95
CA CYS A 339 1.84 15.18 -11.19
C CYS A 339 3.07 14.51 -11.80
N ALA A 340 4.14 15.29 -11.99
CA ALA A 340 5.40 14.83 -12.56
C ALA A 340 6.20 13.97 -11.57
N VAL A 341 7.17 13.20 -12.09
CA VAL A 341 8.12 12.42 -11.28
C VAL A 341 8.80 13.31 -10.25
N GLY A 342 8.90 12.84 -9.00
CA GLY A 342 9.37 13.63 -7.86
C GLY A 342 8.30 14.43 -7.13
N THR A 343 7.06 14.45 -7.63
CA THR A 343 5.89 15.06 -6.96
C THR A 343 4.71 14.08 -6.93
N TYR A 344 3.72 14.33 -6.07
CA TYR A 344 2.53 13.50 -6.00
C TYR A 344 1.27 14.27 -5.56
N SER A 345 0.10 13.69 -5.79
CA SER A 345 -1.19 14.15 -5.24
C SER A 345 -1.99 12.95 -4.73
N LEU A 346 -2.52 13.03 -3.51
CA LEU A 346 -3.29 11.93 -2.88
C LEU A 346 -4.77 12.25 -2.70
N GLN A 347 -5.19 13.48 -3.04
CA GLN A 347 -6.55 13.98 -2.81
C GLN A 347 -7.23 14.31 -4.13
N TRP A 348 -8.56 14.17 -4.15
CA TRP A 348 -9.38 14.66 -5.26
C TRP A 348 -9.34 16.18 -5.33
N ASN A 349 -9.29 16.71 -6.55
CA ASN A 349 -9.31 18.14 -6.84
C ASN A 349 -8.20 18.93 -6.13
N SER A 350 -7.02 18.31 -5.95
CA SER A 350 -5.85 19.03 -5.44
C SER A 350 -5.48 20.17 -6.39
N THR A 351 -5.10 21.32 -5.85
CA THR A 351 -4.58 22.45 -6.64
C THR A 351 -3.08 22.38 -6.86
N GLU A 352 -2.37 21.55 -6.07
CA GLU A 352 -0.92 21.47 -6.08
C GLU A 352 -0.46 19.99 -6.05
N CYS A 353 0.72 19.75 -6.60
CA CYS A 353 1.44 18.49 -6.43
C CYS A 353 2.47 18.68 -5.31
N THR A 354 2.41 17.82 -4.30
CA THR A 354 3.31 17.86 -3.14
C THR A 354 4.67 17.28 -3.52
N ASP A 355 5.76 17.89 -3.04
CA ASP A 355 7.12 17.36 -3.20
C ASP A 355 7.29 16.00 -2.51
N CYS A 356 8.09 15.14 -3.11
CA CYS A 356 8.36 13.81 -2.55
C CYS A 356 9.18 13.88 -1.25
N ASP A 357 8.78 13.09 -0.26
CA ASP A 357 9.55 12.90 0.98
C ASP A 357 10.89 12.20 0.69
N LEU A 358 11.96 12.57 1.40
CA LEU A 358 13.29 11.97 1.25
C LEU A 358 13.33 10.45 1.53
N ASN A 359 12.33 9.94 2.23
CA ASN A 359 12.18 8.54 2.62
C ASN A 359 11.38 7.70 1.61
N ALA A 360 10.97 8.28 0.49
CA ALA A 360 10.28 7.62 -0.60
C ALA A 360 10.80 8.04 -1.97
N ASP A 361 10.46 7.25 -2.97
CA ASP A 361 10.67 7.57 -4.38
C ASP A 361 9.29 7.71 -5.05
N CYS A 362 8.95 8.93 -5.47
CA CYS A 362 7.66 9.26 -6.08
C CYS A 362 7.77 9.20 -7.60
N LEU A 363 7.03 8.26 -8.21
CA LEU A 363 7.08 7.98 -9.65
C LEU A 363 6.17 8.92 -10.47
N GLY A 364 5.60 9.94 -9.84
CA GLY A 364 4.58 10.82 -10.41
C GLY A 364 3.16 10.32 -10.13
N GLY A 365 2.18 11.16 -10.42
CA GLY A 365 0.78 10.87 -10.12
C GLY A 365 0.54 10.68 -8.62
N ASN A 366 -0.09 9.57 -8.24
CA ASN A 366 -0.32 9.13 -6.86
C ASN A 366 0.63 7.98 -6.44
N LYS A 367 1.65 7.69 -7.25
CA LYS A 367 2.50 6.51 -7.10
C LYS A 367 3.71 6.81 -6.22
N ILE A 368 3.65 6.35 -4.97
CA ILE A 368 4.71 6.52 -3.96
C ILE A 368 5.31 5.16 -3.60
N SER A 369 6.60 4.97 -3.86
CA SER A 369 7.37 3.79 -3.45
C SER A 369 8.15 4.10 -2.18
N LEU A 370 7.97 3.32 -1.12
CA LEU A 370 8.70 3.54 0.14
C LEU A 370 10.14 3.01 0.04
N ARG A 371 11.10 3.70 0.65
CA ARG A 371 12.44 3.13 0.81
C ARG A 371 12.45 2.05 1.90
N PRO A 372 13.37 1.08 1.85
CA PRO A 372 13.55 0.11 2.93
C PRO A 372 13.71 0.80 4.30
N GLY A 373 13.16 0.21 5.35
CA GLY A 373 13.11 0.81 6.69
C GLY A 373 11.94 1.74 6.97
N HIS A 374 11.09 2.03 5.99
CA HIS A 374 9.97 2.96 6.14
C HIS A 374 8.62 2.29 5.94
N TRP A 375 7.61 2.89 6.56
CA TRP A 375 6.24 2.40 6.60
C TRP A 375 5.23 3.54 6.54
N ARG A 376 4.08 3.26 5.91
CA ARG A 376 2.92 4.16 5.88
C ARG A 376 1.64 3.40 6.17
N ARG A 377 0.66 4.11 6.73
CA ARG A 377 -0.62 3.53 7.13
C ARG A 377 -1.55 3.27 5.95
N TYR A 378 -1.69 4.22 5.04
CA TYR A 378 -2.61 4.11 3.91
C TYR A 378 -1.92 4.56 2.62
N LEU A 379 -2.47 4.14 1.47
CA LEU A 379 -1.96 4.55 0.16
C LEU A 379 -2.11 6.06 -0.07
N ASN A 380 -3.11 6.66 0.58
CA ASN A 380 -3.42 8.09 0.54
C ASN A 380 -2.87 8.89 1.73
N SER A 381 -2.09 8.27 2.63
CA SER A 381 -1.40 9.00 3.69
C SER A 381 -0.07 9.53 3.16
N SER A 382 0.18 10.83 3.37
CA SER A 382 1.45 11.50 3.10
C SER A 382 2.50 11.26 4.19
N LYS A 383 2.09 10.73 5.36
CA LYS A 383 2.99 10.55 6.51
C LYS A 383 3.76 9.25 6.40
N ILE A 384 5.06 9.37 6.17
CA ILE A 384 5.99 8.25 6.10
C ILE A 384 6.78 8.19 7.40
N LEU A 385 6.79 7.02 8.03
CA LEU A 385 7.43 6.80 9.32
C LEU A 385 8.56 5.78 9.19
N GLU A 386 9.64 5.98 9.93
CA GLU A 386 10.68 4.98 10.09
C GLU A 386 10.18 3.84 10.99
N CYS A 387 10.47 2.60 10.61
CA CYS A 387 10.07 1.43 11.38
C CYS A 387 10.92 1.28 12.64
N ILE A 388 10.31 0.73 13.69
CA ILE A 388 11.00 0.39 14.96
C ILE A 388 12.19 -0.55 14.68
N VAL A 389 12.08 -1.34 13.61
CA VAL A 389 13.09 -2.27 13.12
C VAL A 389 13.24 -1.99 11.64
N LYS A 390 14.36 -1.38 11.25
CA LYS A 390 14.58 -0.98 9.85
C LYS A 390 14.44 -2.17 8.90
N ASP A 391 15.06 -3.29 9.26
CA ASP A 391 15.02 -4.52 8.44
C ASP A 391 13.64 -5.20 8.39
N ALA A 392 12.71 -4.83 9.29
CA ALA A 392 11.35 -5.38 9.26
C ALA A 392 10.49 -4.76 8.17
N CYS A 393 10.82 -3.55 7.71
CA CYS A 393 10.09 -2.87 6.64
C CYS A 393 10.86 -2.99 5.33
N LYS A 394 10.35 -3.81 4.42
CA LYS A 394 10.99 -3.99 3.10
C LYS A 394 10.88 -2.74 2.23
N GLY A 395 9.88 -1.88 2.51
CA GLY A 395 9.52 -0.78 1.63
C GLY A 395 8.94 -1.30 0.30
N GLY A 396 9.14 -0.53 -0.76
CA GLY A 396 8.68 -0.81 -2.11
C GLY A 396 7.37 -0.09 -2.48
N PHE A 397 6.99 -0.27 -3.74
CA PHE A 397 5.71 0.15 -4.28
C PHE A 397 4.69 -1.00 -4.12
N VAL A 398 3.48 -0.67 -3.67
CA VAL A 398 2.37 -1.62 -3.59
C VAL A 398 1.40 -1.30 -4.70
N ASP A 399 1.33 -2.19 -5.68
CA ASP A 399 0.41 -2.10 -6.81
C ASP A 399 -0.88 -2.87 -6.48
N THR A 400 -1.99 -2.15 -6.34
CA THR A 400 -3.29 -2.74 -5.97
C THR A 400 -3.91 -3.58 -7.08
N GLU A 401 -3.46 -3.46 -8.33
CA GLU A 401 -4.09 -4.14 -9.48
C GLU A 401 -3.51 -5.54 -9.75
N ASN A 402 -2.28 -5.84 -9.31
CA ASN A 402 -1.59 -7.09 -9.63
C ASN A 402 -1.31 -7.99 -8.42
N ASP A 403 -1.54 -7.53 -7.19
CA ASP A 403 -1.14 -8.28 -6.00
C ASP A 403 -2.27 -9.11 -5.38
N SER A 404 -2.49 -10.28 -5.97
CA SER A 404 -3.37 -11.34 -5.45
C SER A 404 -2.93 -11.88 -4.07
N SER A 405 -1.76 -11.49 -3.56
CA SER A 405 -1.31 -11.84 -2.20
C SER A 405 -2.00 -11.06 -1.07
N THR A 406 -2.81 -10.04 -1.38
CA THR A 406 -3.63 -9.32 -0.39
C THR A 406 -4.94 -10.05 -0.01
N THR A 407 -5.23 -11.20 -0.63
CA THR A 407 -6.45 -11.96 -0.35
C THR A 407 -6.41 -12.80 0.93
N ASN A 408 -5.26 -12.94 1.58
CA ASN A 408 -5.13 -13.70 2.84
C ASN A 408 -4.22 -12.99 3.86
N SER A 409 -4.70 -11.90 4.45
CA SER A 409 -4.61 -11.63 5.90
C SER A 409 -4.99 -10.18 6.19
N GLN A 410 -5.49 -9.96 7.40
CA GLN A 410 -6.01 -8.70 7.94
C GLN A 410 -4.94 -7.62 8.13
N SER A 411 -4.13 -7.30 7.11
CA SER A 411 -3.23 -6.15 7.13
C SER A 411 -3.87 -4.99 6.36
N THR A 412 -4.52 -4.10 7.10
CA THR A 412 -5.15 -2.86 6.63
C THR A 412 -4.15 -1.78 6.14
N HIS A 413 -2.90 -2.14 5.86
CA HIS A 413 -1.80 -1.21 5.55
C HIS A 413 -0.94 -1.65 4.35
N PRO A 414 -0.53 -0.72 3.48
CA PRO A 414 0.13 -1.00 2.19
C PRO A 414 1.66 -1.12 2.31
N THR A 415 2.20 -1.60 3.43
CA THR A 415 3.66 -1.74 3.60
C THR A 415 4.02 -3.21 3.72
N ASN A 416 4.97 -3.67 2.89
CA ASN A 416 5.46 -5.04 2.93
C ASN A 416 6.40 -5.24 4.13
N CYS A 417 5.93 -6.00 5.12
CA CYS A 417 6.75 -6.44 6.23
C CYS A 417 7.66 -7.62 5.84
N ALA A 418 8.81 -7.74 6.51
CA ALA A 418 9.68 -8.90 6.40
C ALA A 418 9.05 -10.14 7.01
N GLU A 419 9.59 -11.32 6.67
CA GLU A 419 9.07 -12.59 7.17
C GLU A 419 9.08 -12.63 8.70
N GLY A 420 7.96 -13.04 9.30
CA GLY A 420 7.80 -13.09 10.75
C GLY A 420 7.36 -11.77 11.39
N TYR A 421 7.26 -10.67 10.64
CA TYR A 421 6.79 -9.37 11.12
C TYR A 421 5.42 -8.99 10.56
N THR A 422 4.61 -8.29 11.36
CA THR A 422 3.27 -7.80 11.00
C THR A 422 2.87 -6.56 11.82
N GLY A 423 1.64 -6.08 11.65
CA GLY A 423 1.08 -4.94 12.37
C GLY A 423 1.64 -3.58 11.95
N TYR A 424 1.26 -2.53 12.67
CA TYR A 424 1.75 -1.17 12.44
C TYR A 424 3.27 -1.09 12.59
N LEU A 425 3.95 -0.35 11.70
CA LEU A 425 5.41 -0.20 11.67
C LEU A 425 6.19 -1.54 11.59
N CYS A 426 5.53 -2.62 11.13
CA CYS A 426 6.04 -3.99 11.15
C CYS A 426 6.60 -4.40 12.52
N SER A 427 5.94 -3.93 13.59
CA SER A 427 6.45 -4.04 14.96
C SER A 427 5.98 -5.31 15.68
N GLU A 428 5.03 -6.06 15.13
CA GLU A 428 4.53 -7.28 15.74
C GLU A 428 5.12 -8.51 15.12
N CYS A 429 5.12 -9.62 15.86
CA CYS A 429 5.54 -10.90 15.32
C CYS A 429 4.33 -11.71 14.85
N VAL A 430 4.42 -12.28 13.65
CA VAL A 430 3.36 -13.09 13.02
C VAL A 430 2.98 -14.27 13.92
N VAL A 431 1.67 -14.50 14.06
CA VAL A 431 1.09 -15.65 14.76
C VAL A 431 0.10 -16.34 13.82
N THR A 432 0.53 -17.44 13.20
CA THR A 432 -0.37 -18.34 12.45
C THR A 432 -0.60 -19.63 13.26
N PRO A 433 -1.62 -20.44 12.91
CA PRO A 433 -1.84 -21.74 13.53
C PRO A 433 -0.59 -22.66 13.45
N ASP A 434 0.15 -22.58 12.35
CA ASP A 434 1.29 -23.46 12.05
C ASP A 434 2.64 -22.90 12.51
N ILE A 435 2.82 -21.57 12.48
CA ILE A 435 4.09 -20.93 12.80
C ILE A 435 3.85 -19.71 13.70
N LYS A 436 4.49 -19.72 14.86
CA LYS A 436 4.42 -18.64 15.84
C LYS A 436 5.80 -17.99 15.96
N TYR A 437 5.84 -16.67 15.76
CA TYR A 437 7.03 -15.86 16.03
C TYR A 437 6.87 -15.12 17.38
N GLU A 438 7.98 -14.92 18.07
CA GLU A 438 8.11 -14.14 19.30
C GLU A 438 9.27 -13.15 19.17
N ARG A 439 9.12 -12.03 19.86
CA ARG A 439 10.10 -10.95 19.93
C ARG A 439 11.21 -11.32 20.92
N VAL A 440 12.42 -11.58 20.44
CA VAL A 440 13.58 -12.03 21.25
C VAL A 440 14.30 -10.88 21.94
N ASN A 441 14.28 -9.70 21.32
CA ASN A 441 14.82 -8.43 21.82
C ASN A 441 13.85 -7.30 21.45
N GLU A 442 14.14 -6.03 21.73
CA GLU A 442 13.27 -4.91 21.28
C GLU A 442 13.06 -4.87 19.74
N HIS A 443 13.87 -5.59 18.95
CA HIS A 443 13.89 -5.46 17.49
C HIS A 443 13.68 -6.75 16.66
N GLU A 444 13.84 -7.95 17.20
CA GLU A 444 13.90 -9.16 16.34
C GLU A 444 12.79 -10.16 16.65
N CYS A 445 12.00 -10.51 15.64
CA CYS A 445 11.04 -11.61 15.68
C CYS A 445 11.72 -12.93 15.27
N ARG A 446 11.71 -13.93 16.16
CA ARG A 446 12.19 -15.30 15.86
C ARG A 446 11.10 -16.33 16.04
N LYS A 447 11.23 -17.45 15.34
CA LYS A 447 10.31 -18.58 15.45
C LYS A 447 10.37 -19.21 16.84
N CYS A 448 9.19 -19.53 17.40
CA CYS A 448 9.07 -20.21 18.68
C CYS A 448 9.72 -21.60 18.65
N PRO A 449 10.52 -21.97 19.67
CA PRO A 449 11.00 -23.34 19.83
C PRO A 449 9.84 -24.27 20.23
N ASN A 450 10.05 -25.59 20.09
CA ASN A 450 9.07 -26.61 20.46
C ASN A 450 8.65 -26.49 21.95
N TYR A 451 7.37 -26.72 22.25
CA TYR A 451 6.77 -26.61 23.59
C TYR A 451 7.63 -27.14 24.73
N LEU A 452 8.17 -28.37 24.61
CA LEU A 452 8.93 -29.00 25.69
C LEU A 452 10.24 -28.27 25.98
N LEU A 453 11.01 -27.93 24.93
CA LEU A 453 12.26 -27.19 25.08
C LEU A 453 11.99 -25.82 25.69
N ASN A 454 10.90 -25.21 25.23
CA ASN A 454 10.45 -23.92 25.69
C ASN A 454 10.08 -23.93 27.19
N ALA A 455 9.25 -24.90 27.61
CA ALA A 455 8.85 -25.08 29.00
C ALA A 455 10.06 -25.33 29.93
N VAL A 456 11.02 -26.15 29.51
CA VAL A 456 12.27 -26.37 30.26
C VAL A 456 13.05 -25.06 30.43
N GLN A 457 13.16 -24.24 29.38
CA GLN A 457 13.82 -22.93 29.45
C GLN A 457 13.12 -21.96 30.41
N VAL A 458 11.77 -21.89 30.40
CA VAL A 458 11.01 -21.08 31.38
C VAL A 458 11.35 -21.50 32.81
N VAL A 459 11.29 -22.81 33.09
CA VAL A 459 11.51 -23.36 34.44
C VAL A 459 12.94 -23.13 34.92
N LEU A 460 13.95 -23.39 34.07
CA LEU A 460 15.36 -23.14 34.42
C LEU A 460 15.62 -21.66 34.71
N THR A 461 15.02 -20.77 33.92
CA THR A 461 15.15 -19.32 34.12
C THR A 461 14.48 -18.88 35.42
N ALA A 462 13.27 -19.38 35.71
CA ALA A 462 12.58 -19.11 36.97
C ALA A 462 13.38 -19.60 38.20
N ILE A 463 13.99 -20.79 38.12
CA ILE A 463 14.87 -21.31 39.17
C ILE A 463 16.10 -20.42 39.35
N ALA A 464 16.76 -20.02 38.26
CA ALA A 464 17.93 -19.15 38.33
C ALA A 464 17.62 -17.79 38.98
N VAL A 465 16.48 -17.19 38.62
CA VAL A 465 15.99 -15.95 39.23
C VAL A 465 15.71 -16.15 40.72
N LEU A 466 15.00 -17.22 41.09
CA LEU A 466 14.70 -17.53 42.49
C LEU A 466 15.98 -17.73 43.32
N LEU A 467 16.96 -18.49 42.81
CA LEU A 467 18.24 -18.71 43.47
C LEU A 467 19.02 -17.41 43.66
N PHE A 468 18.98 -16.50 42.68
CA PHE A 468 19.59 -15.19 42.79
C PHE A 468 18.96 -14.34 43.92
N TYR A 469 17.63 -14.28 44.00
CA TYR A 469 16.95 -13.57 45.09
C TYR A 469 17.23 -14.20 46.45
N ILE A 470 17.21 -15.53 46.56
CA ILE A 470 17.59 -16.25 47.78
C ILE A 470 19.02 -15.89 48.18
N PHE A 471 19.96 -15.88 47.23
CA PHE A 471 21.35 -15.50 47.48
C PHE A 471 21.47 -14.08 48.03
N LEU A 472 20.82 -13.09 47.41
CA LEU A 472 20.84 -11.70 47.88
C LEU A 472 20.24 -11.56 49.29
N VAL A 473 19.10 -12.21 49.52
CA VAL A 473 18.41 -12.18 50.81
C VAL A 473 19.26 -12.84 51.90
N VAL A 474 19.81 -14.03 51.65
CA VAL A 474 20.62 -14.76 52.64
C VAL A 474 21.89 -13.98 53.01
N ILE A 475 22.54 -13.33 52.05
CA ILE A 475 23.71 -12.48 52.32
C ILE A 475 23.36 -11.31 53.23
N ASN A 476 22.24 -10.64 52.97
CA ASN A 476 21.81 -9.49 53.74
C ASN A 476 21.26 -9.86 55.12
N VAL A 477 20.68 -11.06 55.28
CA VAL A 477 20.14 -11.54 56.58
C VAL A 477 21.24 -12.10 57.50
N ARG A 478 22.25 -12.80 56.95
CA ARG A 478 23.30 -13.46 57.77
C ARG A 478 24.18 -12.48 58.55
N LYS A 479 24.25 -11.21 58.15
CA LYS A 479 25.14 -10.23 58.80
C LYS A 479 24.37 -9.35 59.76
N THR A 480 24.76 -9.40 61.03
CA THR A 480 24.16 -8.58 62.10
C THR A 480 24.79 -7.20 62.21
N ASP A 481 26.05 -7.07 61.81
CA ASP A 481 26.88 -5.85 61.90
C ASP A 481 27.11 -5.19 60.53
N GLU A 482 27.57 -3.94 60.53
CA GLU A 482 27.97 -3.26 59.30
C GLU A 482 29.03 -4.07 58.54
N SER A 483 28.76 -4.30 57.27
CA SER A 483 29.57 -5.11 56.36
C SER A 483 29.88 -4.35 55.08
N GLU A 484 31.17 -4.11 54.83
CA GLU A 484 31.64 -3.44 53.61
C GLU A 484 31.23 -4.18 52.32
N LEU A 485 31.13 -5.51 52.35
CA LEU A 485 30.68 -6.32 51.20
C LEU A 485 29.26 -5.96 50.75
N SER A 486 28.33 -5.73 51.68
CA SER A 486 26.93 -5.41 51.36
C SER A 486 26.86 -3.98 50.79
N THR A 487 27.68 -3.06 51.29
CA THR A 487 27.84 -1.72 50.72
C THR A 487 28.36 -1.76 49.27
N LEU A 488 29.41 -2.55 48.99
CA LEU A 488 29.93 -2.68 47.62
C LEU A 488 28.95 -3.37 46.67
N LEU A 489 28.26 -4.42 47.12
CA LEU A 489 27.23 -5.08 46.32
C LEU A 489 26.08 -4.12 46.00
N ARG A 490 25.68 -3.26 46.95
CA ARG A 490 24.66 -2.23 46.71
C ARG A 490 25.09 -1.21 45.66
N ILE A 491 26.33 -0.73 45.71
CA ILE A 491 26.91 0.16 44.67
C ILE A 491 26.88 -0.53 43.30
N LEU A 492 27.25 -1.81 43.22
CA LEU A 492 27.18 -2.59 41.97
C LEU A 492 25.74 -2.73 41.46
N THR A 493 24.79 -3.06 42.34
CA THR A 493 23.37 -3.16 41.97
C THR A 493 22.84 -1.82 41.47
N ASN A 494 23.15 -0.71 42.15
CA ASN A 494 22.77 0.64 41.72
C ASN A 494 23.38 1.01 40.35
N TYR A 495 24.65 0.68 40.12
CA TYR A 495 25.33 0.87 38.84
C TYR A 495 24.65 0.08 37.71
N LEU A 496 24.45 -1.22 37.89
CA LEU A 496 23.87 -2.07 36.86
C LEU A 496 22.42 -1.65 36.53
N GLN A 497 21.64 -1.25 37.54
CA GLN A 497 20.31 -0.67 37.33
C GLN A 497 20.38 0.65 36.55
N LEU A 498 21.34 1.53 36.86
CA LEU A 498 21.50 2.80 36.15
C LEU A 498 21.92 2.61 34.68
N ILE A 499 22.88 1.73 34.40
CA ILE A 499 23.30 1.42 33.02
C ILE A 499 22.16 0.80 32.23
N THR A 500 21.38 -0.09 32.85
CA THR A 500 20.21 -0.71 32.18
C THR A 500 19.19 0.34 31.76
N VAL A 501 18.86 1.28 32.64
CA VAL A 501 17.96 2.42 32.33
C VAL A 501 18.56 3.34 31.26
N SER A 502 19.88 3.55 31.27
CA SER A 502 20.55 4.41 30.29
C SER A 502 20.56 3.78 28.89
N VAL A 503 20.74 2.46 28.80
CA VAL A 503 20.71 1.72 27.53
C VAL A 503 19.29 1.63 26.97
N SER A 504 18.24 1.58 27.80
CA SER A 504 16.86 1.53 27.30
C SER A 504 16.33 2.85 26.72
N MET A 505 17.15 3.92 26.71
CA MET A 505 16.77 5.18 26.09
C MET A 505 16.77 5.12 24.55
N THR A 506 17.68 4.36 23.94
CA THR A 506 17.71 4.16 22.49
C THR A 506 17.98 2.70 22.13
N SER A 507 17.40 2.28 21.01
CA SER A 507 17.61 1.02 20.33
C SER A 507 18.93 0.93 19.55
N ASP A 508 19.55 2.06 19.26
CA ASP A 508 20.60 2.17 18.23
C ASP A 508 21.98 1.71 18.72
N TYR A 509 22.07 1.20 19.94
CA TYR A 509 23.33 0.74 20.50
C TYR A 509 23.83 -0.56 19.87
N PRO A 510 25.14 -0.73 19.69
CA PRO A 510 25.72 -1.99 19.23
C PRO A 510 25.51 -3.11 20.25
N ALA A 511 25.36 -4.35 19.77
CA ALA A 511 25.07 -5.53 20.57
C ALA A 511 26.03 -5.75 21.76
N GLY A 512 27.30 -5.40 21.59
CA GLY A 512 28.30 -5.50 22.65
C GLY A 512 28.00 -4.65 23.88
N LEU A 513 27.39 -3.46 23.71
CA LEU A 513 27.01 -2.61 24.84
C LEU A 513 25.74 -3.13 25.52
N VAL A 514 24.77 -3.59 24.71
CA VAL A 514 23.51 -4.17 25.21
C VAL A 514 23.79 -5.40 26.08
N ALA A 515 24.80 -6.20 25.73
CA ALA A 515 25.18 -7.41 26.48
C ALA A 515 25.52 -7.14 27.97
N ILE A 516 26.03 -5.95 28.31
CA ILE A 516 26.37 -5.57 29.70
C ILE A 516 25.12 -5.51 30.59
N THR A 517 23.95 -5.25 30.00
CA THR A 517 22.68 -5.10 30.73
C THR A 517 21.96 -6.43 30.97
N VAL A 518 22.40 -7.52 30.33
CA VAL A 518 21.73 -8.84 30.37
C VAL A 518 21.49 -9.36 31.79
N PRO A 519 22.45 -9.29 32.75
CA PRO A 519 22.20 -9.76 34.11
C PRO A 519 21.03 -9.04 34.78
N MET A 520 20.88 -7.73 34.57
CA MET A 520 19.77 -6.97 35.15
C MET A 520 18.45 -7.17 34.40
N ARG A 521 18.50 -7.45 33.10
CA ARG A 521 17.30 -7.89 32.36
C ARG A 521 16.78 -9.23 32.92
N LEU A 522 17.67 -10.20 33.15
CA LEU A 522 17.32 -11.50 33.73
C LEU A 522 16.79 -11.40 35.16
N PHE A 523 17.55 -10.76 36.07
CA PHE A 523 17.25 -10.79 37.50
C PHE A 523 16.32 -9.67 37.97
N GLY A 524 16.20 -8.58 37.23
CA GLY A 524 15.26 -7.48 37.52
C GLY A 524 13.79 -7.78 37.19
N GLY A 525 13.48 -9.02 36.80
CA GLY A 525 12.12 -9.46 36.50
C GLY A 525 11.60 -9.00 35.15
N SER A 526 12.45 -8.76 34.15
CA SER A 526 11.97 -8.43 32.80
C SER A 526 11.42 -9.68 32.11
N THR A 527 10.21 -9.59 31.58
CA THR A 527 9.57 -10.66 30.79
C THR A 527 10.34 -10.97 29.50
N ASP A 528 11.12 -10.03 28.96
CA ASP A 528 11.91 -10.22 27.72
C ASP A 528 13.05 -11.22 27.92
N ALA A 529 13.55 -11.36 29.15
CA ALA A 529 14.56 -12.35 29.49
C ALA A 529 13.95 -13.77 29.60
N PHE A 530 12.62 -13.87 29.66
CA PHE A 530 11.87 -15.11 29.52
C PHE A 530 11.42 -15.24 28.06
N MET A 531 12.39 -15.33 27.13
CA MET A 531 12.18 -15.62 25.69
C MET A 531 11.24 -16.81 25.43
N SER A 532 10.92 -17.57 26.47
CA SER A 532 10.12 -18.76 26.46
C SER A 532 8.69 -18.58 26.98
N PHE A 533 8.37 -17.44 27.62
CA PHE A 533 7.07 -17.24 28.26
C PHE A 533 5.97 -16.84 27.27
N ASP A 534 6.24 -16.04 26.22
CA ASP A 534 5.17 -15.72 25.26
C ASP A 534 4.88 -16.91 24.36
N CYS A 535 5.91 -17.63 23.90
CA CYS A 535 5.74 -18.89 23.21
C CYS A 535 4.95 -19.87 24.09
N PHE A 536 5.23 -19.95 25.40
CA PHE A 536 4.49 -20.81 26.32
C PHE A 536 3.01 -20.41 26.44
N ILE A 537 2.71 -19.11 26.59
CA ILE A 537 1.31 -18.63 26.64
C ILE A 537 0.60 -18.88 25.31
N LYS A 538 1.21 -18.50 24.17
CA LYS A 538 0.62 -18.67 22.83
C LYS A 538 0.36 -20.13 22.50
N GLU A 539 1.10 -21.06 23.10
CA GLU A 539 0.92 -22.50 22.92
C GLU A 539 -0.09 -23.12 23.90
N SER A 540 -0.31 -22.49 25.06
CA SER A 540 -1.20 -22.98 26.13
C SER A 540 -2.71 -22.92 25.83
N GLN A 541 -3.14 -22.42 24.66
CA GLN A 541 -4.54 -22.21 24.26
C GLN A 541 -5.42 -21.42 25.26
N VAL A 542 -4.82 -20.75 26.25
CA VAL A 542 -5.56 -19.94 27.22
C VAL A 542 -6.15 -18.73 26.48
N LYS A 543 -7.48 -18.60 26.47
CA LYS A 543 -8.15 -17.39 25.97
C LYS A 543 -7.62 -16.18 26.75
N PRO A 544 -7.07 -15.16 26.09
CA PRO A 544 -6.48 -14.05 26.80
C PRO A 544 -7.58 -13.25 27.51
N LEU A 545 -7.46 -13.13 28.84
CA LEU A 545 -8.30 -12.27 29.70
C LEU A 545 -8.08 -10.77 29.40
N PHE A 546 -7.07 -10.44 28.59
CA PHE A 546 -6.58 -9.11 28.29
C PHE A 546 -6.46 -8.96 26.78
N ASP A 547 -6.81 -7.78 26.26
CA ASP A 547 -6.80 -7.51 24.81
C ASP A 547 -5.37 -7.48 24.23
N SER A 548 -4.36 -7.29 25.08
CA SER A 548 -2.94 -7.26 24.70
C SER A 548 -2.07 -8.10 25.65
N ASN A 549 -1.14 -8.86 25.06
CA ASN A 549 -0.13 -9.63 25.80
C ASN A 549 0.76 -8.72 26.64
N ALA A 550 1.04 -7.49 26.19
CA ALA A 550 1.85 -6.54 26.93
C ALA A 550 1.17 -6.13 28.26
N ILE A 551 -0.14 -5.93 28.22
CA ILE A 551 -0.94 -5.58 29.41
C ILE A 551 -1.02 -6.77 30.37
N PHE A 552 -1.22 -7.99 29.86
CA PHE A 552 -1.22 -9.20 30.68
C PHE A 552 0.11 -9.39 31.43
N LYS A 553 1.24 -9.17 30.76
CA LYS A 553 2.57 -9.21 31.39
C LYS A 553 2.73 -8.19 32.50
N LEU A 554 2.30 -6.95 32.25
CA LEU A 554 2.37 -5.89 33.26
C LEU A 554 1.51 -6.23 34.48
N PHE A 555 0.34 -6.83 34.26
CA PHE A 555 -0.52 -7.34 35.32
C PHE A 555 0.18 -8.44 36.13
N LEU A 556 0.79 -9.44 35.49
CA LEU A 556 1.56 -10.49 36.19
C LEU A 556 2.75 -9.92 36.97
N MET A 557 3.47 -8.95 36.40
CA MET A 557 4.58 -8.27 37.07
C MET A 557 4.15 -7.55 38.35
N SER A 558 2.91 -7.05 38.43
CA SER A 558 2.40 -6.36 39.62
C SER A 558 2.34 -7.28 40.85
N PHE A 559 2.14 -8.59 40.65
CA PHE A 559 2.13 -9.61 41.70
C PHE A 559 3.50 -10.24 41.95
N LEU A 560 4.47 -10.06 41.05
CA LEU A 560 5.79 -10.67 41.17
C LEU A 560 6.50 -10.38 42.51
N PRO A 561 6.50 -9.14 43.06
CA PRO A 561 7.08 -8.89 44.38
C PRO A 561 6.42 -9.71 45.49
N ILE A 562 5.10 -9.89 45.41
CA ILE A 562 4.30 -10.66 46.39
C ILE A 562 4.61 -12.15 46.25
N ILE A 563 4.62 -12.67 45.02
CA ILE A 563 4.92 -14.10 44.74
C ILE A 563 6.32 -14.45 45.26
N LEU A 564 7.33 -13.67 44.90
CA LEU A 564 8.71 -13.90 45.37
C LEU A 564 8.81 -13.79 46.89
N PHE A 565 8.11 -12.83 47.50
CA PHE A 565 8.07 -12.69 48.96
C PHE A 565 7.44 -13.91 49.64
N ILE A 566 6.31 -14.43 49.12
CA ILE A 566 5.65 -15.62 49.65
C ILE A 566 6.59 -16.83 49.57
N ILE A 567 7.23 -17.07 48.42
CA ILE A 567 8.15 -18.21 48.26
C ILE A 567 9.31 -18.11 49.26
N ILE A 568 9.92 -16.93 49.40
CA ILE A 568 11.03 -16.72 50.34
C ILE A 568 10.56 -16.79 51.79
N ALA A 569 9.35 -16.31 52.11
CA ALA A 569 8.77 -16.45 53.44
C ALA A 569 8.52 -17.92 53.80
N LEU A 570 7.99 -18.73 52.86
CA LEU A 570 7.84 -20.17 53.03
C LEU A 570 9.20 -20.87 53.26
N MET A 571 10.24 -20.46 52.52
CA MET A 571 11.61 -20.93 52.76
C MET A 571 12.07 -20.62 54.19
N TRP A 572 11.83 -19.40 54.70
CA TRP A 572 12.17 -19.05 56.09
C TRP A 572 11.38 -19.85 57.12
N VAL A 573 10.09 -20.10 56.88
CA VAL A 573 9.24 -20.96 57.73
C VAL A 573 9.77 -22.39 57.74
N PHE A 574 10.17 -22.92 56.59
CA PHE A 574 10.76 -24.25 56.47
C PHE A 574 12.11 -24.34 57.18
N ILE A 575 12.98 -23.33 57.02
CA ILE A 575 14.25 -23.26 57.77
C ILE A 575 13.98 -23.21 59.28
N ARG A 576 12.95 -22.49 59.73
CA ARG A 576 12.54 -22.46 61.13
C ARG A 576 12.09 -23.83 61.63
N TRP A 577 11.38 -24.60 60.80
CA TRP A 577 10.95 -25.95 61.15
C TRP A 577 12.14 -26.90 61.33
N ILE A 578 13.17 -26.80 60.49
CA ILE A 578 14.38 -27.64 60.57
C ILE A 578 15.36 -27.16 61.66
N LYS A 579 15.51 -25.84 61.85
CA LYS A 579 16.48 -25.21 62.77
C LYS A 579 15.81 -24.19 63.69
N PRO A 580 15.11 -24.63 64.76
CA PRO A 580 14.40 -23.73 65.66
C PRO A 580 15.30 -22.73 66.40
N ALA A 581 16.61 -22.99 66.54
CA ALA A 581 17.57 -22.04 67.10
C ALA A 581 17.73 -20.74 66.28
N TRP A 582 17.33 -20.71 65.00
CA TRP A 582 17.31 -19.51 64.16
C TRP A 582 16.09 -18.59 64.43
N CYS A 583 15.22 -18.94 65.40
CA CYS A 583 13.97 -18.25 65.71
C CYS A 583 14.10 -16.77 66.12
N LEU A 584 15.22 -16.33 66.69
CA LEU A 584 15.28 -15.01 67.35
C LEU A 584 15.12 -13.80 66.39
N ASN A 585 15.24 -14.00 65.07
CA ASN A 585 15.27 -12.92 64.09
C ASN A 585 14.35 -13.15 62.87
N MET A 586 13.29 -13.97 62.96
CA MET A 586 12.41 -14.23 61.80
C MET A 586 11.76 -12.95 61.23
N ASN A 587 11.26 -12.06 62.08
CA ASN A 587 10.70 -10.78 61.65
C ASN A 587 11.73 -9.92 60.91
N ARG A 588 12.99 -9.91 61.38
CA ARG A 588 14.10 -9.24 60.71
C ARG A 588 14.35 -9.84 59.33
N ALA A 589 14.41 -11.16 59.23
CA ALA A 589 14.64 -11.86 57.97
C ALA A 589 13.55 -11.57 56.94
N LEU A 590 12.27 -11.56 57.35
CA LEU A 590 11.14 -11.24 56.49
C LEU A 590 11.20 -9.78 55.99
N VAL A 591 11.44 -8.81 56.87
CA VAL A 591 11.53 -7.39 56.48
C VAL A 591 12.69 -7.14 55.52
N ILE A 592 13.88 -7.70 55.81
CA ILE A 592 15.04 -7.59 54.91
C ILE A 592 14.75 -8.26 53.56
N SER A 593 14.06 -9.41 53.56
CA SER A 593 13.66 -10.09 52.32
C SER A 593 12.76 -9.20 51.47
N PHE A 594 11.71 -8.62 52.08
CA PHE A 594 10.78 -7.74 51.40
C PHE A 594 11.46 -6.51 50.81
N ILE A 595 12.28 -5.79 51.60
CA ILE A 595 13.01 -4.62 51.15
C ILE A 595 13.95 -4.97 49.98
N THR A 596 14.67 -6.09 50.07
CA THR A 596 15.61 -6.52 49.01
C THR A 596 14.88 -6.80 47.70
N ILE A 597 13.74 -7.53 47.75
CA ILE A 597 12.95 -7.86 46.55
C ILE A 597 12.42 -6.58 45.89
N VAL A 598 11.79 -5.69 46.66
CA VAL A 598 11.16 -4.48 46.12
C VAL A 598 12.20 -3.55 45.49
N PHE A 599 13.34 -3.28 46.15
CA PHE A 599 14.36 -2.36 45.62
C PHE A 599 15.11 -2.91 44.40
N VAL A 600 15.22 -4.24 44.25
CA VAL A 600 15.82 -4.86 43.06
C VAL A 600 14.86 -4.81 41.87
N LEU A 601 13.56 -5.09 42.08
CA LEU A 601 12.52 -5.04 41.04
C LEU A 601 12.09 -3.61 40.64
N HIS A 602 12.31 -2.64 41.52
CA HIS A 602 11.80 -1.27 41.39
C HIS A 602 12.05 -0.60 40.02
N PRO A 603 13.28 -0.59 39.45
CA PRO A 603 13.53 0.09 38.17
C PRO A 603 12.73 -0.51 37.02
N LYS A 604 12.55 -1.84 37.00
CA LYS A 604 11.82 -2.53 35.93
C LYS A 604 10.32 -2.32 36.03
N LEU A 605 9.76 -2.37 37.24
CA LEU A 605 8.36 -2.02 37.49
C LEU A 605 8.07 -0.58 37.07
N THR A 606 8.99 0.34 37.35
CA THR A 606 8.88 1.75 36.96
C THR A 606 8.89 1.92 35.44
N GLU A 607 9.90 1.35 34.76
CA GLU A 607 10.05 1.42 33.30
C GLU A 607 8.81 0.89 32.56
N ARG A 608 8.36 -0.32 32.93
CA ARG A 608 7.21 -0.95 32.25
C ARG A 608 5.90 -0.21 32.50
N SER A 609 5.68 0.28 33.72
CA SER A 609 4.47 1.07 34.02
C SER A 609 4.44 2.40 33.26
N ILE A 610 5.58 3.09 33.15
CA ILE A 610 5.69 4.35 32.40
C ILE A 610 5.55 4.10 30.88
N SER A 611 6.06 2.98 30.37
CA SER A 611 6.01 2.66 28.94
C SER A 611 4.58 2.56 28.38
N LEU A 612 3.59 2.23 29.22
CA LEU A 612 2.17 2.21 28.83
C LEU A 612 1.62 3.62 28.53
N PHE A 613 2.16 4.66 29.17
CA PHE A 613 1.72 6.05 28.93
C PHE A 613 2.40 6.71 27.72
N LYS A 614 3.38 6.05 27.10
CA LYS A 614 4.11 6.60 25.96
C LYS A 614 3.35 6.35 24.67
N CYS A 615 2.93 7.44 24.02
CA CYS A 615 2.21 7.42 22.75
C CYS A 615 3.10 7.88 21.60
N ILE A 616 2.95 7.23 20.44
CA ILE A 616 3.57 7.63 19.16
C ILE A 616 2.48 7.99 18.17
N GLU A 617 2.72 8.98 17.32
CA GLU A 617 1.76 9.41 16.30
C GLU A 617 2.00 8.64 14.99
N ILE A 618 1.05 7.78 14.63
CA ILE A 618 1.18 6.87 13.48
C ILE A 618 0.63 7.52 12.20
N ASP A 619 -0.38 8.37 12.31
CA ASP A 619 -0.97 9.11 11.18
C ASP A 619 -1.63 10.38 11.70
N GLU A 620 -2.06 11.28 10.81
CA GLU A 620 -2.76 12.52 11.22
C GLU A 620 -3.95 12.21 12.13
N GLY A 621 -3.89 12.73 13.37
CA GLY A 621 -4.93 12.53 14.38
C GLY A 621 -4.94 11.14 15.07
N TYR A 622 -4.12 10.18 14.65
CA TYR A 622 -4.08 8.84 15.23
C TYR A 622 -2.77 8.56 15.97
N LYS A 623 -2.90 8.33 17.29
CA LYS A 623 -1.77 8.01 18.19
C LYS A 623 -1.95 6.59 18.72
N ALA A 624 -0.88 5.82 18.76
CA ALA A 624 -0.87 4.48 19.33
C ALA A 624 0.13 4.36 20.49
N ALA A 625 -0.11 3.42 21.38
CA ALA A 625 0.78 3.15 22.51
C ALA A 625 2.10 2.53 21.99
N ARG A 626 3.25 2.98 22.51
CA ARG A 626 4.55 2.41 22.13
C ARG A 626 4.71 0.96 22.58
N VAL A 627 4.04 0.60 23.68
CA VAL A 627 4.10 -0.77 24.21
C VAL A 627 3.45 -1.78 23.26
N ASP A 628 2.44 -1.34 22.51
CA ASP A 628 1.65 -2.12 21.57
C ASP A 628 0.95 -1.14 20.61
N THR A 629 1.42 -1.10 19.37
CA THR A 629 1.00 -0.13 18.36
C THR A 629 -0.40 -0.38 17.82
N ASN A 630 -1.02 -1.52 18.17
CA ASN A 630 -2.43 -1.79 17.90
C ASN A 630 -3.37 -1.10 18.90
N ILE A 631 -2.86 -0.62 20.03
CA ILE A 631 -3.66 0.06 21.04
C ILE A 631 -3.67 1.55 20.76
N GLU A 632 -4.83 2.07 20.39
CA GLU A 632 -5.04 3.51 20.23
C GLU A 632 -4.89 4.24 21.57
N CYS A 633 -4.04 5.26 21.59
CA CYS A 633 -3.82 6.10 22.76
C CYS A 633 -5.05 6.94 23.09
N PHE A 634 -5.29 7.16 24.38
CA PHE A 634 -6.46 7.86 24.92
C PHE A 634 -7.83 7.22 24.62
N SER A 635 -7.85 6.04 24.00
CA SER A 635 -9.07 5.23 23.90
C SER A 635 -9.57 4.78 25.29
N PRO A 636 -10.88 4.49 25.45
CA PRO A 636 -11.42 3.99 26.71
C PRO A 636 -10.73 2.71 27.21
N THR A 637 -10.31 1.82 26.30
CA THR A 637 -9.57 0.59 26.62
C THR A 637 -8.17 0.91 27.12
N HIS A 638 -7.44 1.81 26.46
CA HIS A 638 -6.13 2.26 26.90
C HIS A 638 -6.18 2.90 28.29
N LEU A 639 -7.10 3.85 28.50
CA LEU A 639 -7.27 4.54 29.78
C LEU A 639 -7.66 3.59 30.92
N LYS A 640 -8.52 2.61 30.65
CA LYS A 640 -8.89 1.55 31.61
C LYS A 640 -7.65 0.83 32.14
N TRP A 641 -6.76 0.39 31.25
CA TRP A 641 -5.58 -0.38 31.65
C TRP A 641 -4.49 0.49 32.30
N CYS A 642 -4.34 1.75 31.86
CA CYS A 642 -3.52 2.74 32.55
C CYS A 642 -3.95 2.93 34.01
N LEU A 643 -5.25 3.11 34.26
CA LEU A 643 -5.79 3.37 35.60
C LEU A 643 -5.84 2.13 36.50
N LEU A 644 -6.13 0.95 35.94
CA LEU A 644 -6.28 -0.29 36.73
C LEU A 644 -4.97 -1.03 36.99
N VAL A 645 -3.95 -0.85 36.14
CA VAL A 645 -2.69 -1.60 36.24
C VAL A 645 -1.51 -0.67 36.48
N ALA A 646 -1.24 0.28 35.58
CA ALA A 646 -0.02 1.08 35.67
C ALA A 646 -0.02 2.06 36.85
N VAL A 647 -1.12 2.79 37.08
CA VAL A 647 -1.23 3.75 38.20
C VAL A 647 -1.05 3.07 39.58
N PRO A 648 -1.73 1.94 39.89
CA PRO A 648 -1.52 1.23 41.15
C PRO A 648 -0.07 0.77 41.35
N ILE A 649 0.61 0.29 40.30
CA ILE A 649 2.03 -0.11 40.38
C ILE A 649 2.90 1.10 40.74
N LEU A 650 2.68 2.24 40.08
CA LEU A 650 3.44 3.47 40.35
C LEU A 650 3.22 3.97 41.79
N ILE A 651 1.98 3.96 42.28
CA ILE A 651 1.65 4.44 43.63
C ILE A 651 2.22 3.50 44.70
N ILE A 652 1.95 2.20 44.58
CA ILE A 652 2.30 1.22 45.63
C ILE A 652 3.79 0.92 45.63
N TRP A 653 4.32 0.46 44.49
CA TRP A 653 5.67 -0.11 44.41
C TRP A 653 6.73 0.95 44.12
N VAL A 654 6.44 1.94 43.26
CA VAL A 654 7.44 2.91 42.80
C VAL A 654 7.62 4.07 43.76
N ILE A 655 6.53 4.65 44.27
CA ILE A 655 6.55 5.80 45.17
C ILE A 655 6.36 5.37 46.63
N GLY A 656 5.32 4.57 46.90
CA GLY A 656 4.90 4.20 48.26
C GLY A 656 5.99 3.47 49.04
N CYS A 657 6.51 2.36 48.52
CA CYS A 657 7.52 1.57 49.23
C CYS A 657 8.81 2.35 49.56
N PRO A 658 9.47 3.06 48.62
CA PRO A 658 10.65 3.88 48.95
C PRO A 658 10.35 5.01 49.94
N LEU A 659 9.19 5.65 49.83
CA LEU A 659 8.79 6.73 50.73
C LEU A 659 8.54 6.22 52.16
N ILE A 660 7.84 5.09 52.31
CA ILE A 660 7.64 4.45 53.61
C ILE A 660 8.99 4.07 54.24
N ALA A 661 9.91 3.49 53.46
CA ALA A 661 11.25 3.16 53.94
C ALA A 661 12.01 4.41 54.43
N TYR A 662 11.95 5.51 53.67
CA TYR A 662 12.53 6.78 54.07
C TYR A 662 11.93 7.33 55.37
N ILE A 663 10.60 7.39 55.48
CA ILE A 663 9.89 7.90 56.66
C ILE A 663 10.23 7.09 57.90
N VAL A 664 10.22 5.75 57.79
CA VAL A 664 10.56 4.84 58.88
C VAL A 664 11.99 5.08 59.37
N ILE A 665 12.96 5.15 58.45
CA ILE A 665 14.36 5.41 58.81
C ILE A 665 14.50 6.80 59.44
N HIS A 666 13.88 7.83 58.88
CA HIS A 666 14.01 9.20 59.40
C HIS A 666 13.41 9.35 60.81
N LYS A 667 12.29 8.67 61.09
CA LYS A 667 11.64 8.68 62.41
C LYS A 667 12.43 7.90 63.45
N GLU A 668 13.08 6.81 63.04
CA GLU A 668 13.82 5.92 63.94
C GLU A 668 15.30 6.31 64.14
N LYS A 669 15.88 7.17 63.27
CA LYS A 669 17.32 7.50 63.29
C LYS A 669 17.83 8.08 64.61
N ASN A 670 16.99 8.80 65.35
CA ASN A 670 17.36 9.47 66.60
C ASN A 670 17.10 8.60 67.84
N LYS A 671 16.49 7.41 67.69
CA LYS A 671 16.14 6.55 68.82
C LYS A 671 17.29 5.58 69.14
N PRO A 672 17.82 5.56 70.38
CA PRO A 672 18.85 4.60 70.77
C PRO A 672 18.29 3.17 70.74
N ASN A 673 19.05 2.21 70.20
CA ASN A 673 18.73 0.78 70.14
C ASN A 673 17.39 0.42 69.45
N SER A 674 16.96 1.17 68.43
CA SER A 674 15.77 0.82 67.65
C SER A 674 15.93 -0.53 66.92
N LYS A 675 15.04 -1.48 67.22
CA LYS A 675 14.94 -2.77 66.49
C LYS A 675 14.60 -2.55 65.01
N ILE A 676 13.78 -1.55 64.72
CA ILE A 676 13.33 -1.20 63.36
C ILE A 676 14.50 -0.69 62.52
N MET A 677 15.37 0.12 63.11
CA MET A 677 16.59 0.59 62.47
C MET A 677 17.49 -0.60 62.06
N GLY A 678 17.59 -1.63 62.91
CA GLY A 678 18.27 -2.89 62.58
C GLY A 678 17.64 -3.70 61.45
N TYR A 679 16.34 -3.54 61.18
CA TYR A 679 15.66 -4.19 60.05
C TYR A 679 15.94 -3.46 58.73
N CYS A 680 16.08 -2.13 58.79
CA CYS A 680 16.37 -1.28 57.62
C CYS A 680 17.88 -1.12 57.34
N LEU A 681 18.76 -1.82 58.07
CA LEU A 681 20.22 -1.68 58.00
C LEU A 681 20.74 -1.74 56.55
N VAL A 682 20.17 -2.63 55.72
CA VAL A 682 20.56 -2.82 54.31
C VAL A 682 20.45 -1.53 53.48
N LEU A 683 19.54 -0.61 53.84
CA LEU A 683 19.29 0.63 53.09
C LEU A 683 20.27 1.76 53.43
N TYR A 684 20.92 1.76 54.59
CA TYR A 684 21.79 2.88 54.99
C TYR A 684 23.19 2.48 55.44
N GLN A 685 23.46 1.18 55.56
CA GLN A 685 24.78 0.66 55.93
C GLN A 685 25.88 1.23 55.03
N GLY A 686 27.00 1.63 55.63
CA GLY A 686 28.14 2.23 54.94
C GLY A 686 27.98 3.72 54.59
N LEU A 687 26.80 4.31 54.79
CA LEU A 687 26.57 5.75 54.64
C LEU A 687 26.94 6.52 55.90
N LYS A 688 27.25 7.81 55.73
CA LYS A 688 27.43 8.74 56.84
C LYS A 688 26.10 9.00 57.56
N PRO A 689 26.09 9.25 58.89
CA PRO A 689 24.88 9.55 59.64
C PRO A 689 24.05 10.71 59.04
N GLU A 690 24.72 11.72 58.49
CA GLU A 690 24.09 12.90 57.88
C GLU A 690 23.50 12.59 56.50
N ALA A 691 23.92 11.50 55.85
CA ALA A 691 23.58 11.12 54.48
C ALA A 691 22.79 9.79 54.39
N ILE A 692 22.14 9.36 55.47
CA ILE A 692 21.33 8.11 55.53
C ILE A 692 20.23 8.05 54.45
N TYR A 693 19.77 9.19 53.94
CA TYR A 693 18.75 9.30 52.90
C TYR A 693 19.28 9.06 51.48
N TRP A 694 20.58 8.82 51.30
CA TRP A 694 21.21 8.76 49.97
C TRP A 694 20.62 7.68 49.05
N GLU A 695 20.23 6.52 49.59
CA GLU A 695 19.59 5.49 48.75
C GLU A 695 18.23 5.93 48.21
N PHE A 696 17.47 6.74 48.96
CA PHE A 696 16.24 7.33 48.46
C PHE A 696 16.53 8.30 47.30
N VAL A 697 17.60 9.10 47.39
CA VAL A 697 18.03 10.00 46.29
C VAL A 697 18.43 9.19 45.05
N ASN A 698 19.15 8.08 45.23
CA ASN A 698 19.50 7.17 44.14
C ASN A 698 18.25 6.57 43.46
N THR A 699 17.21 6.25 44.22
CA THR A 699 15.93 5.77 43.69
C THR A 699 15.17 6.88 42.95
N VAL A 700 15.03 8.07 43.54
CA VAL A 700 14.35 9.23 42.92
C VAL A 700 15.03 9.62 41.61
N ARG A 701 16.37 9.58 41.56
CA ARG A 701 17.14 9.82 40.33
C ARG A 701 16.73 8.86 39.21
N LYS A 702 16.61 7.56 39.50
CA LYS A 702 16.21 6.55 38.49
C LYS A 702 14.77 6.79 38.01
N ILE A 703 13.86 7.14 38.91
CA ILE A 703 12.47 7.48 38.56
C ILE A 703 12.46 8.71 37.64
N ALA A 704 13.23 9.75 37.95
CA ALA A 704 13.30 10.97 37.14
C ALA A 704 13.84 10.71 35.72
N ILE A 705 14.87 9.85 35.60
CA ILE A 705 15.40 9.42 34.28
C ILE A 705 14.32 8.64 33.51
N LEU A 706 13.63 7.70 34.15
CA LEU A 706 12.58 6.92 33.48
C LEU A 706 11.36 7.76 33.09
N LEU A 707 10.98 8.76 33.89
CA LEU A 707 9.90 9.70 33.53
C LEU A 707 10.25 10.54 32.30
N SER A 708 11.54 10.83 32.07
CA SER A 708 11.95 11.57 30.88
C SER A 708 11.61 10.81 29.59
N LEU A 709 11.43 9.48 29.63
CA LEU A 709 11.06 8.67 28.47
C LEU A 709 9.68 9.02 27.90
N LEU A 710 8.83 9.72 28.64
CA LEU A 710 7.53 10.22 28.16
C LEU A 710 7.67 11.32 27.10
N PHE A 711 8.81 12.00 27.06
CA PHE A 711 9.11 13.00 26.03
C PHE A 711 9.70 12.34 24.77
N GLU A 712 9.80 13.13 23.72
CA GLU A 712 10.53 12.75 22.51
C GLU A 712 11.99 12.41 22.82
N LEU A 713 12.59 11.54 22.02
CA LEU A 713 13.89 10.91 22.29
C LEU A 713 14.98 11.94 22.63
N ASN A 714 15.15 12.97 21.81
CA ASN A 714 16.17 13.99 22.01
C ASN A 714 15.95 14.81 23.29
N VAL A 715 14.69 15.13 23.60
CA VAL A 715 14.32 15.84 24.84
C VAL A 715 14.57 14.95 26.06
N ALA A 716 14.18 13.68 25.99
CA ALA A 716 14.38 12.69 27.04
C ALA A 716 15.87 12.49 27.39
N ILE A 717 16.72 12.36 26.37
CA ILE A 717 18.18 12.21 26.52
C ILE A 717 18.78 13.45 27.21
N ASN A 718 18.40 14.66 26.77
CA ASN A 718 18.90 15.90 27.35
C ASN A 718 18.48 16.07 28.83
N ILE A 719 17.21 15.81 29.15
CA ILE A 719 16.71 15.84 30.53
C ILE A 719 17.49 14.84 31.41
N SER A 720 17.69 13.62 30.92
CA SER A 720 18.40 12.58 31.67
C SER A 720 19.88 12.90 31.87
N LEU A 721 20.53 13.50 30.87
CA LEU A 721 21.91 13.96 31.00
C LEU A 721 22.03 15.04 32.08
N ILE A 722 21.11 16.02 32.11
CA ILE A 722 21.07 17.06 33.15
C ILE A 722 20.88 16.43 34.54
N ILE A 723 19.93 15.50 34.68
CA ILE A 723 19.69 14.79 35.95
C ILE A 723 20.96 14.07 36.42
N LEU A 724 21.65 13.36 35.52
CA LEU A 724 22.86 12.64 35.87
C LEU A 724 24.01 13.56 36.27
N LEU A 725 24.24 14.64 35.53
CA LEU A 725 25.28 15.62 35.86
C LEU A 725 25.02 16.30 37.21
N LEU A 726 23.77 16.69 37.49
CA LEU A 726 23.38 17.23 38.80
C LEU A 726 23.57 16.19 39.91
N SER A 727 23.19 14.93 39.67
CA SER A 727 23.38 13.86 40.66
C SER A 727 24.86 13.59 40.95
N ALA A 728 25.71 13.59 39.93
CA ALA A 728 27.15 13.43 40.07
C ALA A 728 27.77 14.61 40.83
N ARG A 729 27.31 15.84 40.56
CA ARG A 729 27.71 17.05 41.29
C ARG A 729 27.36 16.96 42.76
N LEU A 730 26.11 16.59 43.09
CA LEU A 730 25.65 16.40 44.46
C LEU A 730 26.48 15.35 45.20
N GLN A 731 26.82 14.25 44.51
CA GLN A 731 27.61 13.18 45.09
C GLN A 731 29.04 13.62 45.43
N ILE A 732 29.69 14.42 44.57
CA ILE A 732 31.02 14.99 44.84
C ILE A 732 30.98 15.91 46.07
N MET A 733 29.89 16.67 46.24
CA MET A 733 29.73 17.62 47.35
C MET A 733 29.48 16.89 48.67
N ILE A 734 28.53 15.94 48.70
CA ILE A 734 28.07 15.29 49.93
C ILE A 734 29.04 14.18 50.37
N LYS A 735 29.62 13.44 49.42
CA LYS A 735 30.44 12.24 49.66
C LYS A 735 29.74 11.31 50.68
N PRO A 736 28.61 10.68 50.29
CA PRO A 736 27.66 10.06 51.21
C PRO A 736 28.20 8.82 51.95
N TYR A 737 29.23 8.15 51.44
CA TYR A 737 29.79 6.94 52.07
C TYR A 737 30.85 7.29 53.12
N LYS A 738 30.98 6.45 54.16
CA LYS A 738 32.04 6.59 55.18
C LYS A 738 33.44 6.41 54.58
N ASN A 739 33.61 5.39 53.74
CA ASN A 739 34.90 5.06 53.11
C ASN A 739 35.15 5.93 51.87
N PHE A 740 36.38 6.46 51.75
CA PHE A 740 36.77 7.29 50.60
C PHE A 740 36.71 6.53 49.27
N GLU A 741 37.22 5.29 49.23
CA GLU A 741 37.19 4.48 47.99
C GLU A 741 35.76 4.18 47.54
N ASN A 742 34.80 3.96 48.46
CA ASN A 742 33.40 3.73 48.10
C ASN A 742 32.77 4.97 47.45
N ASN A 743 33.10 6.19 47.91
CA ASN A 743 32.66 7.43 47.25
C ASN A 743 33.24 7.56 45.84
N LYS A 744 34.49 7.12 45.64
CA LYS A 744 35.14 7.10 44.33
C LYS A 744 34.47 6.10 43.38
N ILE A 745 34.18 4.89 43.85
CA ILE A 745 33.52 3.84 43.06
C ILE A 745 32.11 4.28 42.66
N GLU A 746 31.31 4.82 43.58
CA GLU A 746 29.98 5.36 43.25
C GLU A 746 30.11 6.52 42.24
N PHE A 747 31.15 7.35 42.32
CA PHE A 747 31.30 8.47 41.36
C PHE A 747 31.57 7.94 39.95
N LEU A 748 32.42 6.91 39.83
CA LEU A 748 32.65 6.21 38.57
C LEU A 748 31.38 5.54 38.04
N SER A 749 30.51 5.02 38.92
CA SER A 749 29.20 4.51 38.52
C SER A 749 28.35 5.59 37.84
N SER A 750 28.25 6.77 38.45
CA SER A 750 27.52 7.91 37.88
C SER A 750 28.14 8.38 36.55
N MET A 751 29.46 8.37 36.41
CA MET A 751 30.15 8.67 35.13
C MET A 751 29.91 7.62 34.05
N GLY A 752 29.75 6.34 34.43
CA GLY A 752 29.32 5.29 33.51
C GLY A 752 27.92 5.57 32.93
N GLY A 753 26.97 5.99 33.77
CA GLY A 753 25.65 6.43 33.30
C GLY A 753 25.72 7.62 32.35
N VAL A 754 26.51 8.65 32.69
CA VAL A 754 26.68 9.85 31.83
C VAL A 754 27.26 9.48 30.47
N SER A 755 28.32 8.65 30.43
CA SER A 755 28.92 8.25 29.16
C SER A 755 27.97 7.43 28.30
N THR A 756 27.19 6.54 28.92
CA THR A 756 26.15 5.78 28.21
C THR A 756 25.11 6.73 27.62
N ILE A 757 24.52 7.67 28.37
CA ILE A 757 23.50 8.60 27.84
C ILE A 757 24.06 9.51 26.72
N ILE A 758 25.31 9.98 26.83
CA ILE A 758 25.96 10.70 25.72
C ILE A 758 26.04 9.81 24.47
N GLY A 759 26.34 8.53 24.66
CA GLY A 759 26.24 7.53 23.60
C GLY A 759 24.87 7.49 22.94
N ALA A 760 23.78 7.53 23.71
CA ALA A 760 22.42 7.51 23.16
C ALA A 760 22.19 8.69 22.22
N LEU A 761 22.66 9.88 22.59
CA LEU A 761 22.55 11.09 21.77
C LEU A 761 23.30 10.93 20.44
N VAL A 762 24.54 10.43 20.49
CA VAL A 762 25.38 10.29 19.30
C VAL A 762 24.85 9.22 18.36
N TYR A 763 24.49 8.05 18.87
CA TYR A 763 23.96 6.97 18.03
C TYR A 763 22.62 7.33 17.38
N SER A 764 21.75 8.06 18.09
CA SER A 764 20.46 8.51 17.54
C SER A 764 20.58 9.66 16.53
N THR A 765 21.54 10.57 16.72
CA THR A 765 21.67 11.77 15.87
C THR A 765 22.63 11.56 14.69
N TYR A 766 23.70 10.79 14.88
CA TYR A 766 24.83 10.64 13.95
C TYR A 766 25.07 9.18 13.56
N ALA A 767 24.00 8.41 13.37
CA ALA A 767 24.05 6.98 13.05
C ALA A 767 24.97 6.65 11.85
N GLN A 768 25.04 7.54 10.86
CA GLN A 768 25.81 7.37 9.61
C GLN A 768 27.34 7.63 9.78
N HIS A 769 27.81 8.15 10.92
CA HIS A 769 29.21 8.54 11.12
C HIS A 769 30.02 7.46 11.88
N ASP A 770 30.56 6.48 11.17
CA ASP A 770 31.27 5.32 11.74
C ASP A 770 32.45 5.66 12.66
N ILE A 771 33.25 6.68 12.31
CA ILE A 771 34.43 7.08 13.09
C ILE A 771 33.99 7.63 14.46
N LEU A 772 32.99 8.53 14.46
CA LEU A 772 32.46 9.13 15.68
C LEU A 772 31.85 8.05 16.58
N ASN A 773 31.06 7.15 16.00
CA ASN A 773 30.43 6.02 16.69
C ASN A 773 31.48 5.10 17.34
N SER A 774 32.60 4.83 16.64
CA SER A 774 33.69 4.00 17.16
C SER A 774 34.44 4.68 18.32
N VAL A 775 34.67 5.99 18.25
CA VAL A 775 35.30 6.77 19.33
C VAL A 775 34.42 6.79 20.58
N VAL A 776 33.11 7.02 20.41
CA VAL A 776 32.14 7.04 21.50
C VAL A 776 32.01 5.65 22.14
N PHE A 777 31.91 4.60 21.34
CA PHE A 777 31.89 3.22 21.83
C PHE A 777 33.10 2.91 22.72
N THR A 778 34.30 3.22 22.23
CA THR A 778 35.56 2.99 22.95
C THR A 778 35.58 3.76 24.27
N SER A 779 35.10 5.00 24.26
CA SER A 779 35.01 5.84 25.46
C SER A 779 34.05 5.28 26.51
N ILE A 780 32.87 4.81 26.09
CA ILE A 780 31.89 4.17 26.98
C ILE A 780 32.48 2.92 27.61
N VAL A 781 33.09 2.05 26.80
CA VAL A 781 33.72 0.80 27.28
C VAL A 781 34.83 1.10 28.28
N MET A 782 35.71 2.06 28.00
CA MET A 782 36.81 2.43 28.90
C MET A 782 36.32 2.93 30.27
N ILE A 783 35.29 3.77 30.31
CA ILE A 783 34.73 4.30 31.56
C ILE A 783 34.06 3.18 32.38
N ASN A 784 33.24 2.35 31.74
CA ASN A 784 32.55 1.25 32.41
C ASN A 784 33.54 0.16 32.89
N LEU A 785 34.58 -0.13 32.11
CA LEU A 785 35.65 -1.04 32.51
C LEU A 785 36.42 -0.50 33.72
N LYS A 786 36.69 0.81 33.75
CA LYS A 786 37.34 1.47 34.90
C LYS A 786 36.50 1.34 36.18
N PHE A 787 35.18 1.49 36.09
CA PHE A 787 34.29 1.24 37.23
C PHE A 787 34.41 -0.21 37.74
N LEU A 788 34.31 -1.19 36.83
CA LEU A 788 34.38 -2.61 37.20
C LEU A 788 35.71 -2.98 37.83
N ILE A 789 36.82 -2.46 37.30
CA ILE A 789 38.17 -2.69 37.85
C ILE A 789 38.29 -2.11 39.27
N GLU A 790 37.83 -0.89 39.51
CA GLU A 790 37.89 -0.25 40.83
C GLU A 790 36.94 -0.94 41.83
N TRP A 791 35.77 -1.40 41.38
CA TRP A 791 34.86 -2.19 42.19
C TRP A 791 35.46 -3.55 42.58
N LEU A 792 36.04 -4.28 41.61
CA LEU A 792 36.74 -5.54 41.85
C LEU A 792 37.93 -5.36 42.80
N PHE A 793 38.68 -4.27 42.64
CA PHE A 793 39.76 -3.91 43.56
C PHE A 793 39.24 -3.73 44.99
N GLY A 794 38.15 -2.96 45.18
CA GLY A 794 37.49 -2.78 46.47
C GLY A 794 37.03 -4.10 47.08
N LEU A 795 36.44 -4.99 46.27
CA LEU A 795 36.03 -6.33 46.71
C LEU A 795 37.22 -7.17 47.16
N MET A 796 38.30 -7.20 46.38
CA MET A 796 39.48 -8.01 46.71
C MET A 796 40.18 -7.50 47.97
N MET A 797 40.21 -6.19 48.21
CA MET A 797 40.75 -5.60 49.44
C MET A 797 40.05 -6.14 50.69
N ILE A 798 38.73 -6.41 50.64
CA ILE A 798 37.98 -7.04 51.74
C ILE A 798 38.48 -8.47 52.01
N TYR A 799 38.87 -9.21 50.98
CA TYR A 799 39.32 -10.60 51.07
C TYR A 799 40.84 -10.77 51.25
N GLN A 800 41.60 -9.67 51.28
CA GLN A 800 43.06 -9.67 51.30
C GLN A 800 43.65 -10.48 52.47
N GLU A 801 43.02 -10.44 53.65
CA GLU A 801 43.49 -11.19 54.83
C GLU A 801 43.03 -12.66 54.84
N LYS A 802 42.06 -13.05 54.00
CA LYS A 802 41.45 -14.38 54.00
C LYS A 802 41.89 -15.30 52.86
N ASN A 803 42.43 -14.74 51.77
CA ASN A 803 42.78 -15.54 50.59
C ASN A 803 44.07 -15.04 49.90
N LYS A 804 45.05 -15.94 49.77
CA LYS A 804 46.35 -15.65 49.12
C LYS A 804 46.20 -15.29 47.63
N TYR A 805 45.18 -15.83 46.95
CA TYR A 805 44.86 -15.48 45.57
C TYR A 805 44.31 -14.06 45.42
N ALA A 806 43.56 -13.56 46.42
CA ALA A 806 43.08 -12.17 46.43
C ALA A 806 44.26 -11.19 46.47
N LEU A 807 45.32 -11.49 47.22
CA LEU A 807 46.54 -10.68 47.26
C LEU A 807 47.27 -10.65 45.91
N LEU A 808 47.27 -11.75 45.15
CA LEU A 808 47.89 -11.82 43.83
C LEU A 808 47.10 -11.00 42.80
N LEU A 809 45.77 -11.10 42.84
CA LEU A 809 44.86 -10.27 42.05
C LEU A 809 44.97 -8.78 42.40
N ILE A 810 45.07 -8.41 43.68
CA ILE A 810 45.31 -7.02 44.12
C ILE A 810 46.60 -6.48 43.51
N LYS A 811 47.69 -7.26 43.48
CA LYS A 811 48.95 -6.84 42.86
C LYS A 811 48.80 -6.62 41.35
N CYS A 812 48.09 -7.50 40.65
CA CYS A 812 47.80 -7.35 39.22
C CYS A 812 46.93 -6.10 38.96
N LEU A 813 45.81 -5.94 39.68
CA LEU A 813 44.91 -4.80 39.55
C LEU A 813 45.58 -3.48 39.93
N ALA A 814 46.38 -3.44 41.00
CA ALA A 814 47.14 -2.26 41.40
C ALA A 814 48.18 -1.84 40.34
N LYS A 815 48.77 -2.82 39.63
CA LYS A 815 49.69 -2.57 38.51
C LYS A 815 48.95 -1.97 37.30
N ILE A 816 47.77 -2.50 36.96
CA ILE A 816 46.90 -1.97 35.89
C ILE A 816 46.44 -0.54 36.23
N MET A 817 46.14 -0.26 37.49
CA MET A 817 45.63 1.03 37.95
C MET A 817 46.71 2.04 38.35
N CYS A 818 48.01 1.67 38.27
CA CYS A 818 49.14 2.44 38.79
C CYS A 818 48.95 2.96 40.23
N LYS A 819 48.26 2.19 41.10
CA LYS A 819 48.04 2.55 42.51
C LYS A 819 49.07 1.88 43.43
N LYS A 820 49.53 2.61 44.46
CA LYS A 820 50.26 1.99 45.58
C LYS A 820 49.28 1.18 46.42
N ILE A 821 49.62 -0.08 46.71
CA ILE A 821 48.80 -0.97 47.57
C ILE A 821 48.79 -0.38 48.98
N PRO A 822 47.61 -0.03 49.55
CA PRO A 822 47.51 0.42 50.94
C PRO A 822 48.02 -0.69 51.87
N LYS A 823 48.87 -0.33 52.84
CA LYS A 823 49.27 -1.28 53.89
C LYS A 823 48.05 -1.56 54.79
N PRO A 824 47.76 -2.82 55.16
CA PRO A 824 46.60 -3.14 56.00
C PRO A 824 46.71 -2.43 57.36
N GLU A 825 45.64 -1.72 57.75
CA GLU A 825 45.54 -0.92 58.98
C GLU A 825 45.65 -1.77 60.28
N SER A 826 45.48 -3.09 60.18
CA SER A 826 45.58 -4.03 61.31
C SER A 826 46.97 -4.08 61.97
N LYS A 827 48.01 -3.47 61.37
CA LYS A 827 49.34 -3.30 61.99
C LYS A 827 49.54 -1.98 62.74
N MET A 828 48.74 -0.94 62.56
CA MET A 828 48.87 0.32 63.32
C MET A 828 48.18 0.25 64.68
N THR A 829 46.96 -0.30 64.75
CA THR A 829 46.22 -0.44 66.01
C THR A 829 46.83 -1.49 66.94
N LYS A 830 47.46 -2.56 66.43
CA LYS A 830 48.26 -3.46 67.29
C LYS A 830 49.48 -2.74 67.86
N LYS A 831 50.20 -1.90 67.11
CA LYS A 831 51.38 -1.18 67.62
C LYS A 831 51.01 -0.09 68.64
N GLN A 832 49.89 0.62 68.44
CA GLN A 832 49.37 1.62 69.38
C GLN A 832 48.67 1.02 70.61
N ASN A 833 47.90 -0.07 70.48
CA ASN A 833 47.33 -0.75 71.66
C ASN A 833 48.37 -1.53 72.46
N THR A 834 49.46 -1.99 71.83
CA THR A 834 50.58 -2.59 72.57
C THR A 834 51.43 -1.52 73.26
N SER A 835 51.57 -0.31 72.69
CA SER A 835 52.23 0.82 73.37
C SER A 835 51.38 1.39 74.51
N LEU A 836 50.07 1.53 74.35
CA LEU A 836 49.15 1.97 75.42
C LEU A 836 49.03 0.94 76.55
N LYS A 837 49.00 -0.37 76.25
CA LYS A 837 49.00 -1.43 77.28
C LYS A 837 50.36 -1.58 77.99
N THR A 838 51.49 -1.33 77.32
CA THR A 838 52.81 -1.32 77.98
C THR A 838 53.01 -0.04 78.81
N THR A 839 52.45 1.10 78.40
CA THR A 839 52.51 2.35 79.19
C THR A 839 51.59 2.28 80.41
N ALA A 840 50.39 1.69 80.29
CA ALA A 840 49.49 1.43 81.42
C ALA A 840 50.06 0.40 82.41
N LYS A 841 50.64 -0.72 81.94
CA LYS A 841 51.32 -1.69 82.81
C LYS A 841 52.59 -1.12 83.47
N LYS A 842 53.30 -0.20 82.83
CA LYS A 842 54.48 0.47 83.41
C LYS A 842 54.08 1.54 84.43
N ALA A 843 52.96 2.24 84.22
CA ALA A 843 52.38 3.16 85.21
C ALA A 843 51.82 2.42 86.45
N GLU A 844 51.22 1.24 86.25
CA GLU A 844 50.71 0.40 87.35
C GLU A 844 51.83 -0.29 88.14
N ARG A 845 52.91 -0.72 87.46
CA ARG A 845 54.12 -1.26 88.11
C ARG A 845 54.89 -0.19 88.91
N ASN A 846 55.02 1.03 88.39
CA ASN A 846 55.61 2.16 89.12
C ASN A 846 54.74 2.62 90.30
N ARG A 847 53.41 2.50 90.19
CA ARG A 847 52.49 2.80 91.31
C ARG A 847 52.63 1.78 92.43
N VAL A 848 52.76 0.49 92.10
CA VAL A 848 52.98 -0.61 93.07
C VAL A 848 54.37 -0.52 93.74
N GLU A 849 55.43 -0.19 93.00
CA GLU A 849 56.78 0.03 93.57
C GLU A 849 56.88 1.30 94.43
N SER A 850 56.10 2.36 94.14
CA SER A 850 56.03 3.55 95.00
C SER A 850 55.26 3.32 96.32
N THR A 851 54.36 2.34 96.36
CA THR A 851 53.66 1.92 97.59
C THR A 851 54.44 0.88 98.42
N SER A 852 55.37 0.12 97.83
CA SER A 852 56.22 -0.80 98.60
C SER A 852 57.41 -0.12 99.29
N LEU A 853 57.94 0.98 98.73
CA LEU A 853 58.99 1.80 99.35
C LEU A 853 58.51 2.76 100.45
N ARG A 854 57.19 2.87 100.67
CA ARG A 854 56.59 3.66 101.77
C ARG A 854 56.21 2.83 103.01
N LYS A 855 56.55 1.52 103.03
CA LYS A 855 56.34 0.61 104.16
C LYS A 855 57.63 0.08 104.81
N SER A 856 58.80 0.67 104.48
CA SER A 856 60.09 0.33 105.12
C SER A 856 60.90 1.56 105.56
N LYS A 857 60.21 2.62 106.00
CA LYS A 857 60.79 3.67 106.85
C LYS A 857 59.86 3.90 108.03
#